data_AF-A0A953XRT4-F1
#
_entry.id   AF-A0A953XRT4-F1
#
_cell.length_a   1.000
_cell.length_b   1.000
_cell.length_c   1.000
_cell.angle_alpha   90.00
_cell.angle_beta   90.00
_cell.angle_gamma   90.00
#
_symmetry.space_group_name_H-M   'P 1'
#
loop_
_entity.id
_entity.type
_entity.pdbx_description
1 polymer ?
#
loop_
_entity_poly.entity_id
_entity_poly.type
_entity_poly.pdbx_seq_one_letter_code
_entity_poly.pdbx_strand_id
1 'polypeptide(L)'
;MGRVTQVFNRNGEIVPFRRNRIVRAILAAVRTAGSKDEWVADKLADMVVYFLDMQHGDGATPPQAEDVDDMIEKALLSSPDLHPIAQAFIAGRQQRREIRELEENVSSQPAQGPQVAQPDQGLGGWNPARIAAAVMRENSLDATIAGEVAAAVERKMQELNLPLVTTGLIRELVDVELLSRGLITEPGSVSIPRFDLEQWVFPGEDTDVPPVTEQAELSERASRRVLSQYALHSILPAPVREAHIDGRLQFEALHAPAAVVRTRLDVAALLGAGAGFGLQRMFAESTAGIGAALARLANTVGATAAFTSGPVTLKGLDRALALQAQDDPEQIQRSELQDGLRLLTAQVPGGLVIEVGPPTNTARDIVARTLIDTLAAADGSLRKLVRLELTVTPGAFADPARRSLLERAATAASYCGTPVFRLREPASERPTGLFGELGSGLSHEVVIARAAINLVRPALQAPSLDAYLKALDPSIDLAVDGLAARAGYLERVAMRDIPEPIPASSRMLRALVGASRDVELAPLGLGLVSALLSGVGNENDPGAQRTAQQILSYLAFKFRERAGREGLNGRLGVLIEPTAAPRCAREDTAQVFRTNPDSALRVQLSREGAYGDGATLDDALPIQDRLDAESALHSLLGRDATIRSSSTESLTAPEILELVRRCVSERGPKPSMLEVNVSSRTCRDCGARYPASRDACPVCDSTAWALPPGQKSLFQ
;
A
#
# COMPACT_ATOMS: atom_id res chain seq x y z
N MET A 1 43.69 -14.71 -6.62
CA MET A 1 42.99 -13.93 -7.65
C MET A 1 42.58 -12.62 -7.02
N GLY A 2 43.22 -11.52 -7.42
CA GLY A 2 42.76 -10.19 -7.04
C GLY A 2 41.39 -9.91 -7.67
N ARG A 3 40.51 -9.26 -6.92
CA ARG A 3 39.17 -8.85 -7.37
C ARG A 3 39.21 -7.37 -7.74
N VAL A 4 38.56 -6.99 -8.83
CA VAL A 4 38.32 -5.58 -9.17
C VAL A 4 37.46 -4.95 -8.07
N THR A 5 38.05 -4.01 -7.33
CA THR A 5 37.37 -3.29 -6.23
C THR A 5 37.01 -1.85 -6.59
N GLN A 6 37.59 -1.31 -7.66
CA GLN A 6 37.46 0.09 -8.07
C GLN A 6 37.29 0.21 -9.59
N VAL A 7 36.67 1.30 -10.05
CA VAL A 7 36.48 1.65 -11.46
C VAL A 7 36.64 3.16 -11.61
N PHE A 8 37.25 3.64 -12.70
CA PHE A 8 37.22 5.06 -13.04
C PHE A 8 35.85 5.43 -13.60
N ASN A 9 35.18 6.39 -12.98
CA ASN A 9 34.00 6.99 -13.55
C ASN A 9 34.38 7.81 -14.79
N ARG A 10 33.40 8.19 -15.60
CA ARG A 10 33.64 8.94 -16.85
C ARG A 10 34.14 10.38 -16.65
N ASN A 11 34.23 10.86 -15.40
CA ASN A 11 34.82 12.14 -15.03
C ASN A 11 36.30 11.97 -14.60
N GLY A 12 36.84 10.75 -14.65
CA GLY A 12 38.20 10.43 -14.23
C GLY A 12 38.36 10.16 -12.72
N GLU A 13 37.28 10.11 -11.95
CA GLU A 13 37.33 9.84 -10.51
C GLU A 13 37.24 8.34 -10.21
N ILE A 14 37.99 7.88 -9.21
CA ILE A 14 37.95 6.49 -8.76
C ILE A 14 36.72 6.27 -7.86
N VAL A 15 35.86 5.33 -8.24
CA VAL A 15 34.68 4.93 -7.45
C VAL A 15 34.69 3.42 -7.17
N PRO A 16 34.00 2.95 -6.10
CA PRO A 16 33.90 1.51 -5.81
C PRO A 16 33.23 0.73 -6.95
N PHE A 17 33.84 -0.39 -7.35
CA PHE A 17 33.25 -1.31 -8.32
C PHE A 17 32.08 -2.05 -7.68
N ARG A 18 30.93 -2.06 -8.36
CA ARG A 18 29.70 -2.71 -7.88
C ARG A 18 29.10 -3.59 -8.97
N ARG A 19 29.18 -4.91 -8.82
CA ARG A 19 28.53 -5.90 -9.71
C ARG A 19 27.06 -5.57 -9.99
N ASN A 20 26.31 -5.12 -8.98
CA ASN A 20 24.90 -4.76 -9.15
C ASN A 20 24.65 -3.65 -10.17
N ARG A 21 25.63 -2.78 -10.47
CA ARG A 21 25.49 -1.79 -11.54
C ARG A 21 25.46 -2.47 -12.91
N ILE A 22 26.27 -3.50 -13.12
CA ILE A 22 26.28 -4.30 -14.35
C ILE A 22 24.93 -5.02 -14.52
N VAL A 23 24.47 -5.72 -13.48
CA VAL A 23 23.16 -6.42 -13.48
C VAL A 23 22.05 -5.46 -13.93
N ARG A 24 22.01 -4.25 -13.38
CA ARG A 24 20.96 -3.28 -13.74
C ARG A 24 21.10 -2.72 -15.14
N ALA A 25 22.31 -2.48 -15.60
CA ALA A 25 22.53 -2.01 -16.97
C ALA A 25 22.00 -3.05 -17.97
N ILE A 26 22.22 -4.34 -17.69
CA ILE A 26 21.68 -5.44 -18.49
C ILE A 26 20.15 -5.55 -18.32
N LEU A 27 19.62 -5.49 -17.10
CA LEU A 27 18.16 -5.53 -16.86
C LEU A 27 17.42 -4.38 -17.56
N ALA A 28 18.02 -3.19 -17.63
CA ALA A 28 17.46 -2.08 -18.39
C ALA A 28 17.33 -2.44 -19.87
N ALA A 29 18.38 -3.03 -20.45
CA ALA A 29 18.36 -3.50 -21.84
C ALA A 29 17.37 -4.66 -22.07
N VAL A 30 17.28 -5.61 -21.13
CA VAL A 30 16.31 -6.73 -21.17
C VAL A 30 14.89 -6.19 -21.27
N ARG A 31 14.55 -5.19 -20.45
CA ARG A 31 13.22 -4.57 -20.43
C ARG A 31 12.94 -3.78 -21.70
N THR A 32 13.90 -3.00 -22.19
CA THR A 32 13.77 -2.29 -23.47
C THR A 32 13.58 -3.25 -24.64
N ALA A 33 14.22 -4.42 -24.60
CA ALA A 33 14.04 -5.48 -25.59
C ALA A 33 12.72 -6.27 -25.44
N GLY A 34 11.92 -6.01 -24.40
CA GLY A 34 10.68 -6.74 -24.12
C GLY A 34 10.87 -8.19 -23.68
N SER A 35 12.08 -8.59 -23.28
CA SER A 35 12.37 -9.96 -22.84
C SER A 35 11.94 -10.17 -21.38
N LYS A 36 11.39 -11.36 -21.08
CA LYS A 36 11.01 -11.78 -19.72
C LYS A 36 12.15 -12.48 -18.97
N ASP A 37 13.28 -12.73 -19.64
CA ASP A 37 14.42 -13.49 -19.11
C ASP A 37 15.34 -12.62 -18.23
N GLU A 38 14.80 -12.02 -17.16
CA GLU A 38 15.58 -11.17 -16.25
C GLU A 38 16.73 -11.95 -15.55
N TRP A 39 16.61 -13.27 -15.40
CA TRP A 39 17.64 -14.14 -14.80
C TRP A 39 18.98 -14.10 -15.56
N VAL A 40 18.94 -13.80 -16.86
CA VAL A 40 20.12 -13.71 -17.73
C VAL A 40 21.06 -12.60 -17.25
N ALA A 41 20.51 -11.50 -16.72
CA ALA A 41 21.31 -10.37 -16.26
C ALA A 41 22.27 -10.72 -15.12
N ASP A 42 21.86 -11.62 -14.23
CA ASP A 42 22.70 -12.04 -13.10
C ASP A 42 23.86 -12.93 -13.57
N LYS A 43 23.57 -13.89 -14.45
CA LYS A 43 24.59 -14.78 -15.03
C LYS A 43 25.60 -14.02 -15.90
N LEU A 44 25.13 -13.10 -16.73
CA LEU A 44 26.00 -12.26 -17.54
C LEU A 44 26.84 -11.31 -16.67
N ALA A 45 26.30 -10.79 -15.58
CA ALA A 45 27.07 -9.97 -14.67
C ALA A 45 28.23 -10.74 -14.02
N ASP A 46 28.02 -12.01 -13.64
CA ASP A 46 29.12 -12.87 -13.15
C ASP A 46 30.20 -13.06 -14.21
N MET A 47 29.78 -13.30 -15.46
CA MET A 47 30.69 -13.46 -16.59
C MET A 47 31.50 -12.18 -16.85
N VAL A 48 30.85 -11.01 -16.85
CA VAL A 48 31.51 -9.71 -17.01
C VAL A 48 32.50 -9.45 -15.88
N VAL A 49 32.12 -9.69 -14.62
CA VAL A 49 33.02 -9.55 -13.46
C VAL A 49 34.22 -10.49 -13.60
N TYR A 50 33.99 -11.74 -13.98
CA TYR A 50 35.06 -12.71 -14.18
C TYR A 50 36.07 -12.25 -15.24
N PHE A 51 35.60 -11.71 -16.38
CA PHE A 51 36.49 -11.22 -17.42
C PHE A 51 37.20 -9.91 -17.04
N LEU A 52 36.54 -9.02 -16.29
CA LEU A 52 37.17 -7.81 -15.75
C LEU A 52 38.25 -8.17 -14.71
N ASP A 53 38.02 -9.17 -13.86
CA ASP A 53 39.01 -9.69 -12.91
C ASP A 53 40.22 -10.29 -13.63
N MET A 54 40.02 -11.03 -14.73
CA MET A 54 41.13 -11.54 -15.55
C MET A 54 41.95 -10.44 -16.21
N GLN A 55 41.32 -9.33 -16.60
CA GLN A 55 42.00 -8.22 -17.30
C GLN A 55 42.63 -7.21 -16.34
N HIS A 56 42.06 -7.00 -15.14
CA HIS A 56 42.43 -5.90 -14.25
C HIS A 56 42.69 -6.31 -12.78
N GLY A 57 42.59 -7.60 -12.41
CA GLY A 57 42.58 -8.04 -11.01
C GLY A 57 43.93 -8.04 -10.27
N ASP A 58 45.06 -8.19 -10.94
CA ASP A 58 46.38 -8.36 -10.31
C ASP A 58 47.26 -7.09 -10.43
N GLY A 59 46.89 -6.02 -9.70
CA GLY A 59 47.70 -4.78 -9.60
C GLY A 59 47.65 -3.86 -10.82
N ALA A 60 46.74 -4.15 -11.77
CA ALA A 60 46.50 -3.30 -12.93
C ALA A 60 45.69 -2.05 -12.55
N THR A 61 45.78 -1.01 -13.38
CA THR A 61 44.92 0.17 -13.29
C THR A 61 43.45 -0.24 -13.30
N PRO A 62 42.61 0.32 -12.39
CA PRO A 62 41.17 0.10 -12.40
C PRO A 62 40.57 0.30 -13.81
N PRO A 63 39.58 -0.52 -14.23
CA PRO A 63 38.93 -0.34 -15.52
C PRO A 63 38.25 1.02 -15.61
N GLN A 64 38.15 1.57 -16.81
CA GLN A 64 37.29 2.71 -17.11
C GLN A 64 35.82 2.28 -17.19
N ALA A 65 34.91 3.23 -17.02
CA ALA A 65 33.49 2.98 -17.21
C ALA A 65 33.18 2.48 -18.65
N GLU A 66 33.93 2.92 -19.68
CA GLU A 66 33.81 2.36 -21.03
C GLU A 66 34.23 0.90 -21.12
N ASP A 67 35.27 0.47 -20.41
CA ASP A 67 35.76 -0.93 -20.44
C ASP A 67 34.68 -1.89 -19.89
N VAL A 68 33.94 -1.45 -18.87
CA VAL A 68 32.82 -2.20 -18.31
C VAL A 68 31.68 -2.30 -19.32
N ASP A 69 31.33 -1.20 -19.98
CA ASP A 69 30.28 -1.20 -21.03
C ASP A 69 30.66 -2.11 -22.21
N ASP A 70 31.91 -2.06 -22.66
CA ASP A 70 32.43 -2.89 -23.76
C ASP A 70 32.40 -4.37 -23.39
N MET A 71 32.68 -4.72 -22.13
CA MET A 71 32.61 -6.10 -21.66
C MET A 71 31.17 -6.59 -21.60
N ILE A 72 30.22 -5.77 -21.16
CA ILE A 72 28.79 -6.10 -21.18
C ILE A 72 28.32 -6.35 -22.60
N GLU A 73 28.69 -5.47 -23.53
CA GLU A 73 28.34 -5.59 -24.95
C GLU A 73 28.87 -6.90 -25.56
N LYS A 74 30.15 -7.22 -25.32
CA LYS A 74 30.76 -8.50 -25.75
C LYS A 74 30.03 -9.70 -25.15
N ALA A 75 29.70 -9.67 -23.86
CA ALA A 75 28.99 -10.76 -23.20
C ALA A 75 27.58 -10.97 -23.79
N LEU A 76 26.86 -9.89 -24.10
CA LEU A 76 25.54 -9.94 -24.73
C LEU A 76 25.60 -10.42 -26.19
N LEU A 77 26.59 -10.01 -26.96
CA LEU A 77 26.76 -10.43 -28.36
C LEU A 77 27.27 -11.88 -28.51
N SER A 78 27.80 -12.47 -27.44
CA SER A 78 28.37 -13.83 -27.47
C SER A 78 27.33 -14.93 -27.69
N SER A 79 26.03 -14.65 -27.55
CA SER A 79 24.96 -15.62 -27.77
C SER A 79 23.89 -15.07 -28.73
N PRO A 80 23.53 -15.80 -29.81
CA PRO A 80 22.45 -15.43 -30.75
C PRO A 80 21.15 -15.02 -30.06
N ASP A 81 20.74 -15.77 -29.04
CA ASP A 81 19.48 -15.54 -28.32
C ASP A 81 19.42 -14.20 -27.57
N LEU A 82 20.57 -13.59 -27.30
CA LEU A 82 20.70 -12.33 -26.55
C LEU A 82 20.85 -11.10 -27.44
N HIS A 83 20.86 -11.27 -28.78
CA HIS A 83 21.05 -10.16 -29.71
C HIS A 83 20.03 -9.03 -29.56
N PRO A 84 18.72 -9.28 -29.33
CA PRO A 84 17.77 -8.19 -29.08
C PRO A 84 18.13 -7.35 -27.85
N ILE A 85 18.65 -7.99 -26.80
CA ILE A 85 19.08 -7.32 -25.57
C ILE A 85 20.38 -6.54 -25.83
N ALA A 86 21.31 -7.11 -26.60
CA ALA A 86 22.53 -6.43 -27.01
C ALA A 86 22.23 -5.14 -27.78
N GLN A 87 21.31 -5.20 -28.75
CA GLN A 87 20.87 -4.03 -29.53
C GLN A 87 20.27 -2.95 -28.62
N ALA A 88 19.39 -3.32 -27.69
CA ALA A 88 18.81 -2.38 -26.74
C ALA A 88 19.88 -1.72 -25.83
N PHE A 89 20.88 -2.49 -25.39
CA PHE A 89 22.00 -1.97 -24.59
C PHE A 89 22.84 -0.95 -25.39
N ILE A 90 23.22 -1.31 -26.62
CA ILE A 90 24.02 -0.47 -27.52
C ILE A 90 23.27 0.83 -27.86
N ALA A 91 22.00 0.74 -28.24
CA ALA A 91 21.16 1.90 -28.53
C ALA A 91 21.09 2.86 -27.33
N GLY A 92 20.84 2.32 -26.12
CA GLY A 92 20.82 3.13 -24.91
C GLY A 92 22.18 3.75 -24.57
N ARG A 93 23.30 3.09 -24.89
CA ARG A 93 24.65 3.63 -24.73
C ARG A 93 24.90 4.80 -25.68
N GLN A 94 24.51 4.64 -26.95
CA GLN A 94 24.63 5.68 -27.98
C GLN A 94 23.81 6.92 -27.62
N GLN A 95 22.55 6.73 -27.22
CA GLN A 95 21.68 7.82 -26.78
C GLN A 95 22.28 8.60 -25.60
N ARG A 96 22.89 7.91 -24.61
CA ARG A 96 23.58 8.58 -23.49
C ARG A 96 24.82 9.37 -23.91
N ARG A 97 25.53 8.93 -24.97
CA ARG A 97 26.64 9.71 -25.55
C ARG A 97 26.11 10.98 -26.20
N GLU A 98 25.08 10.87 -27.05
CA GLU A 98 24.47 12.02 -27.74
C GLU A 98 23.93 13.07 -26.77
N ILE A 99 23.23 12.65 -25.71
CA ILE A 99 22.74 13.55 -24.65
C ILE A 99 23.90 14.33 -24.03
N ARG A 100 25.03 13.66 -23.77
CA ARG A 100 26.21 14.28 -23.15
C ARG A 100 26.90 15.23 -24.11
N GLU A 101 27.08 14.85 -25.37
CA GLU A 101 27.67 15.71 -26.39
C GLU A 101 26.83 16.99 -26.56
N LEU A 102 25.50 16.88 -26.50
CA LEU A 102 24.60 18.04 -26.48
C LEU A 102 24.80 18.92 -25.23
N GLU A 103 24.94 18.33 -24.05
CA GLU A 103 25.15 19.07 -22.79
C GLU A 103 26.54 19.74 -22.73
N GLU A 104 27.59 19.07 -23.22
CA GLU A 104 28.98 19.56 -23.24
C GLU A 104 29.21 20.65 -24.30
N ASN A 105 28.71 20.45 -25.52
CA ASN A 105 28.90 21.41 -26.62
C ASN A 105 28.25 22.77 -26.35
N VAL A 106 27.26 22.84 -25.44
CA VAL A 106 26.53 24.09 -25.16
C VAL A 106 26.94 24.75 -23.83
N SER A 107 27.68 24.06 -22.95
CA SER A 107 28.25 24.68 -21.75
C SER A 107 29.33 25.74 -22.06
N SER A 108 29.71 25.91 -23.32
CA SER A 108 30.76 26.82 -23.80
C SER A 108 30.23 28.11 -24.47
N GLN A 109 28.92 28.28 -24.64
CA GLN A 109 28.31 29.48 -25.24
C GLN A 109 27.60 30.37 -24.19
N PRO A 110 27.61 31.70 -24.32
CA PRO A 110 26.90 32.59 -23.39
C PRO A 110 25.39 32.36 -23.49
N ALA A 111 24.71 32.30 -22.34
CA ALA A 111 23.26 32.14 -22.28
C ALA A 111 22.56 33.32 -22.96
N GLN A 112 21.96 33.07 -24.13
CA GLN A 112 21.12 34.02 -24.85
C GLN A 112 19.66 33.67 -24.58
N GLY A 113 18.93 34.50 -23.83
CA GLY A 113 17.53 34.25 -23.52
C GLY A 113 17.12 34.68 -22.10
N PRO A 114 15.91 34.28 -21.64
CA PRO A 114 15.42 34.62 -20.31
C PRO A 114 16.26 34.01 -19.19
N GLN A 115 16.19 34.61 -18.00
CA GLN A 115 16.68 33.92 -16.81
C GLN A 115 15.75 32.76 -16.46
N VAL A 116 16.31 31.62 -16.04
CA VAL A 116 15.55 30.44 -15.67
C VAL A 116 15.58 30.28 -14.14
N ALA A 117 14.44 30.48 -13.49
CA ALA A 117 14.26 30.22 -12.07
C ALA A 117 14.17 28.72 -11.79
N GLN A 118 15.06 28.24 -10.93
CA GLN A 118 15.17 26.88 -10.47
C GLN A 118 15.03 26.86 -8.94
N PRO A 119 14.05 26.11 -8.37
CA PRO A 119 13.75 26.17 -6.94
C PRO A 119 14.97 25.99 -6.02
N ASP A 120 15.86 25.03 -6.32
CA ASP A 120 17.00 24.69 -5.46
C ASP A 120 18.34 25.28 -5.92
N GLN A 121 18.41 25.77 -7.16
CA GLN A 121 19.66 26.25 -7.79
C GLN A 121 19.66 27.76 -8.06
N GLY A 122 18.55 28.45 -7.78
CA GLY A 122 18.40 29.87 -8.03
C GLY A 122 18.22 30.20 -9.51
N LEU A 123 18.92 31.21 -10.01
CA LEU A 123 18.80 31.66 -11.40
C LEU A 123 19.86 30.98 -12.27
N GLY A 124 19.40 30.29 -13.32
CA GLY A 124 20.24 29.74 -14.38
C GLY A 124 20.09 30.52 -15.70
N GLY A 125 21.03 30.32 -16.61
CA GLY A 125 20.93 30.83 -17.98
C GLY A 125 20.04 29.95 -18.87
N TRP A 126 19.38 30.57 -19.85
CA TRP A 126 18.66 29.87 -20.92
C TRP A 126 19.61 29.02 -21.78
N ASN A 127 19.21 27.78 -22.07
CA ASN A 127 19.96 26.86 -22.92
C ASN A 127 19.01 25.81 -23.54
N PRO A 128 18.71 25.89 -24.85
CA PRO A 128 17.84 24.93 -25.56
C PRO A 128 18.38 23.50 -25.58
N ALA A 129 19.70 23.29 -25.54
CA ALA A 129 20.25 21.94 -25.51
C ALA A 129 19.93 21.20 -24.21
N ARG A 130 19.73 21.92 -23.08
CA ARG A 130 19.21 21.31 -21.85
C ARG A 130 17.77 20.81 -22.04
N ILE A 131 16.98 21.52 -22.84
CA ILE A 131 15.61 21.10 -23.19
C ILE A 131 15.66 19.86 -24.07
N ALA A 132 16.47 19.86 -25.14
CA ALA A 132 16.65 18.71 -26.02
C ALA A 132 17.15 17.48 -25.24
N ALA A 133 18.17 17.64 -24.40
CA ALA A 133 18.69 16.57 -23.55
C ALA A 133 17.63 16.01 -22.59
N ALA A 134 16.79 16.87 -22.00
CA ALA A 134 15.68 16.42 -21.16
C ALA A 134 14.63 15.63 -21.95
N VAL A 135 14.23 16.12 -23.13
CA VAL A 135 13.28 15.43 -24.03
C VAL A 135 13.81 14.05 -24.45
N MET A 136 15.10 13.95 -24.82
CA MET A 136 15.74 12.67 -25.14
C MET A 136 15.69 11.71 -23.95
N ARG A 137 16.02 12.19 -22.75
CA ARG A 137 16.08 11.36 -21.52
C ARG A 137 14.70 10.84 -21.12
N GLU A 138 13.68 11.67 -21.23
CA GLU A 138 12.36 11.39 -20.66
C GLU A 138 11.44 10.66 -21.65
N ASN A 139 11.55 10.96 -22.94
CA ASN A 139 10.66 10.43 -23.97
C ASN A 139 11.32 9.37 -24.85
N SER A 140 12.60 9.05 -24.62
CA SER A 140 13.39 8.12 -25.44
C SER A 140 13.37 8.49 -26.94
N LEU A 141 13.38 9.80 -27.23
CA LEU A 141 13.40 10.35 -28.58
C LEU A 141 14.84 10.55 -29.07
N ASP A 142 15.02 10.52 -30.39
CA ASP A 142 16.30 10.82 -31.02
C ASP A 142 16.68 12.31 -30.89
N ALA A 143 17.98 12.59 -31.09
CA ALA A 143 18.53 13.93 -30.98
C ALA A 143 17.92 14.94 -31.97
N THR A 144 17.46 14.46 -33.13
CA THR A 144 16.91 15.34 -34.18
C THR A 144 15.54 15.85 -33.77
N ILE A 145 14.62 14.93 -33.43
CA ILE A 145 13.28 15.27 -32.96
C ILE A 145 13.36 16.11 -31.67
N ALA A 146 14.24 15.72 -30.73
CA ALA A 146 14.42 16.48 -29.50
C ALA A 146 14.95 17.91 -29.75
N GLY A 147 15.86 18.08 -30.71
CA GLY A 147 16.35 19.37 -31.16
C GLY A 147 15.25 20.23 -31.79
N GLU A 148 14.40 19.64 -32.63
CA GLU A 148 13.26 20.34 -33.23
C GLU A 148 12.24 20.81 -32.18
N VAL A 149 11.96 19.97 -31.17
CA VAL A 149 11.08 20.33 -30.04
C VAL A 149 11.69 21.49 -29.25
N ALA A 150 12.99 21.41 -28.92
CA ALA A 150 13.69 22.47 -28.21
C ALA A 150 13.67 23.80 -28.98
N ALA A 151 13.90 23.77 -30.29
CA ALA A 151 13.84 24.96 -31.15
C ALA A 151 12.42 25.55 -31.25
N ALA A 152 11.38 24.72 -31.23
CA ALA A 152 10.00 25.19 -31.19
C ALA A 152 9.67 25.87 -29.85
N VAL A 153 10.11 25.30 -28.73
CA VAL A 153 9.96 25.91 -27.40
C VAL A 153 10.74 27.22 -27.31
N GLU A 154 11.95 27.29 -27.86
CA GLU A 154 12.74 28.51 -27.90
C GLU A 154 12.05 29.63 -28.68
N ARG A 155 11.50 29.34 -29.87
CA ARG A 155 10.73 30.32 -30.64
C ARG A 155 9.53 30.85 -29.86
N LYS A 156 8.76 29.96 -29.22
CA LYS A 156 7.63 30.37 -28.35
C LYS A 156 8.10 31.25 -27.19
N MET A 157 9.25 30.96 -26.60
CA MET A 157 9.81 31.78 -25.50
C MET A 157 10.29 33.15 -25.96
N GLN A 158 10.89 33.24 -27.15
CA GLN A 158 11.27 34.51 -27.77
C GLN A 158 10.04 35.38 -28.07
N GLU A 159 8.95 34.78 -28.58
CA GLU A 159 7.68 35.48 -28.83
C GLU A 159 7.05 36.03 -27.56
N LEU A 160 7.11 35.28 -26.45
CA LEU A 160 6.55 35.69 -25.17
C LEU A 160 7.34 36.81 -24.48
N ASN A 161 8.61 37.02 -24.87
CA ASN A 161 9.49 38.09 -24.39
C ASN A 161 9.51 38.24 -22.85
N LEU A 162 9.50 37.12 -22.13
CA LEU A 162 9.52 37.09 -20.67
C LEU A 162 10.96 37.26 -20.17
N PRO A 163 11.25 38.12 -19.18
CA PRO A 163 12.61 38.28 -18.65
C PRO A 163 13.02 37.12 -17.72
N LEU A 164 12.04 36.43 -17.13
CA LEU A 164 12.21 35.35 -16.16
C LEU A 164 11.20 34.25 -16.42
N VAL A 165 11.67 33.00 -16.50
CA VAL A 165 10.85 31.81 -16.72
C VAL A 165 11.16 30.74 -15.67
N THR A 166 10.20 29.87 -15.35
CA THR A 166 10.42 28.75 -14.43
C THR A 166 10.66 27.46 -15.20
N THR A 167 11.35 26.50 -14.58
CA THR A 167 11.47 25.13 -15.13
C THR A 167 10.11 24.48 -15.39
N GLY A 168 9.11 24.79 -14.57
CA GLY A 168 7.72 24.33 -14.76
C GLY A 168 7.10 24.85 -16.06
N LEU A 169 7.21 26.15 -16.36
CA LEU A 169 6.67 26.70 -17.61
C LEU A 169 7.35 26.10 -18.85
N ILE A 170 8.67 25.91 -18.79
CA ILE A 170 9.42 25.26 -19.88
C ILE A 170 8.87 23.83 -20.09
N ARG A 171 8.63 23.08 -19.01
CA ARG A 171 8.08 21.72 -19.08
C ARG A 171 6.70 21.67 -19.72
N GLU A 172 5.79 22.56 -19.33
CA GLU A 172 4.44 22.61 -19.93
C GLU A 172 4.50 22.92 -21.43
N LEU A 173 5.41 23.82 -21.86
CA LEU A 173 5.58 24.13 -23.28
C LEU A 173 6.18 22.97 -24.08
N VAL A 174 7.09 22.21 -23.47
CA VAL A 174 7.60 20.95 -24.05
C VAL A 174 6.46 19.95 -24.21
N ASP A 175 5.64 19.75 -23.17
CA ASP A 175 4.49 18.83 -23.24
C ASP A 175 3.50 19.24 -24.34
N VAL A 176 3.21 20.54 -24.48
CA VAL A 176 2.37 21.06 -25.58
C VAL A 176 2.95 20.71 -26.95
N GLU A 177 4.26 20.84 -27.13
CA GLU A 177 4.91 20.54 -28.41
C GLU A 177 4.96 19.03 -28.70
N LEU A 178 5.16 18.20 -27.67
CA LEU A 178 5.12 16.75 -27.82
C LEU A 178 3.69 16.26 -28.14
N LEU A 179 2.67 16.84 -27.51
CA LEU A 179 1.26 16.54 -27.77
C LEU A 179 0.84 16.94 -29.18
N SER A 180 1.23 18.14 -29.64
CA SER A 180 0.85 18.65 -30.96
C SER A 180 1.41 17.79 -32.11
N ARG A 181 2.53 17.10 -31.87
CA ARG A 181 3.18 16.17 -32.80
C ARG A 181 2.72 14.72 -32.65
N GLY A 182 1.86 14.42 -31.66
CA GLY A 182 1.45 13.04 -31.34
C GLY A 182 2.57 12.16 -30.78
N LEU A 183 3.65 12.77 -30.27
CA LEU A 183 4.79 12.06 -29.65
C LEU A 183 4.47 11.59 -28.23
N ILE A 184 3.52 12.26 -27.59
CA ILE A 184 2.86 11.80 -26.37
C ILE A 184 1.34 11.95 -26.55
N THR A 185 0.58 11.15 -25.81
CA THR A 185 -0.89 11.19 -25.86
C THR A 185 -1.50 12.01 -24.72
N GLU A 186 -0.73 12.26 -23.66
CA GLU A 186 -1.17 12.98 -22.46
C GLU A 186 -0.02 13.84 -21.90
N PRO A 187 -0.33 14.97 -21.24
CA PRO A 187 0.66 15.76 -20.51
C PRO A 187 1.24 14.95 -19.35
N GLY A 188 2.53 15.15 -19.07
CA GLY A 188 3.28 14.40 -18.06
C GLY A 188 3.47 15.16 -16.75
N SER A 189 2.94 16.38 -16.62
CA SER A 189 3.23 17.24 -15.49
C SER A 189 2.59 16.75 -14.19
N VAL A 190 3.40 16.72 -13.14
CA VAL A 190 2.99 16.41 -11.77
C VAL A 190 3.11 17.70 -10.97
N SER A 191 1.98 18.29 -10.60
CA SER A 191 1.95 19.58 -9.92
C SER A 191 0.70 19.79 -9.06
N ILE A 192 0.80 20.73 -8.12
CA ILE A 192 -0.33 21.24 -7.34
C ILE A 192 -0.58 22.68 -7.79
N PRO A 193 -1.80 23.04 -8.22
CA PRO A 193 -2.15 24.43 -8.48
C PRO A 193 -1.93 25.28 -7.22
N ARG A 194 -1.34 26.47 -7.39
CA ARG A 194 -1.08 27.40 -6.28
C ARG A 194 -2.35 27.73 -5.50
N PHE A 195 -3.45 27.96 -6.22
CA PHE A 195 -4.75 28.25 -5.62
C PHE A 195 -5.23 27.13 -4.70
N ASP A 196 -5.10 25.87 -5.10
CA ASP A 196 -5.49 24.72 -4.29
C ASP A 196 -4.67 24.65 -2.99
N LEU A 197 -3.36 24.91 -3.07
CA LEU A 197 -2.48 24.94 -1.91
C LEU A 197 -2.85 26.09 -0.96
N GLU A 198 -3.16 27.27 -1.50
CA GLU A 198 -3.61 28.43 -0.71
C GLU A 198 -4.96 28.14 -0.02
N GLN A 199 -5.91 27.50 -0.71
CA GLN A 199 -7.20 27.12 -0.14
C GLN A 199 -7.10 26.09 0.99
N TRP A 200 -6.07 25.23 1.00
CA TRP A 200 -5.88 24.29 2.11
C TRP A 200 -5.48 24.98 3.42
N VAL A 201 -4.75 26.09 3.33
CA VAL A 201 -4.28 26.87 4.48
C VAL A 201 -5.28 27.97 4.86
N PHE A 202 -5.90 28.59 3.84
CA PHE A 202 -6.84 29.70 3.97
C PHE A 202 -8.13 29.38 3.20
N PRO A 203 -8.97 28.43 3.69
CA PRO A 203 -10.19 28.05 2.97
C PRO A 203 -11.19 29.20 2.93
N GLY A 204 -11.83 29.38 1.77
CA GLY A 204 -12.99 30.25 1.63
C GLY A 204 -14.27 29.65 2.24
N GLU A 205 -15.32 30.47 2.36
CA GLU A 205 -16.61 30.06 2.97
C GLU A 205 -17.28 28.86 2.27
N ASP A 206 -17.02 28.66 0.98
CA ASP A 206 -17.62 27.62 0.13
C ASP A 206 -16.73 26.37 -0.06
N THR A 207 -15.68 26.20 0.75
CA THR A 207 -14.73 25.09 0.57
C THR A 207 -15.15 23.86 1.38
N ASP A 208 -15.53 22.77 0.70
CA ASP A 208 -15.83 21.48 1.34
C ASP A 208 -14.60 20.74 1.89
N VAL A 209 -13.39 21.24 1.62
CA VAL A 209 -12.13 20.65 2.06
C VAL A 209 -11.77 21.17 3.46
N PRO A 210 -11.57 20.29 4.46
CA PRO A 210 -11.18 20.72 5.80
C PRO A 210 -9.87 21.51 5.78
N PRO A 211 -9.77 22.64 6.51
CA PRO A 211 -8.50 23.37 6.65
C PRO A 211 -7.42 22.47 7.21
N VAL A 212 -6.20 22.67 6.73
CA VAL A 212 -5.03 22.09 7.35
C VAL A 212 -4.72 22.84 8.65
N THR A 213 -4.49 22.11 9.74
CA THR A 213 -4.19 22.73 11.05
C THR A 213 -2.70 22.72 11.40
N GLU A 214 -1.90 21.86 10.78
CA GLU A 214 -0.49 21.64 11.13
C GLU A 214 0.42 21.49 9.91
N GLN A 215 1.71 21.83 10.06
CA GLN A 215 2.71 21.70 8.98
C GLN A 215 2.86 20.26 8.46
N ALA A 216 2.74 19.27 9.33
CA ALA A 216 2.83 17.86 8.96
C ALA A 216 1.68 17.45 8.04
N GLU A 217 0.46 17.88 8.35
CA GLU A 217 -0.72 17.63 7.53
C GLU A 217 -0.62 18.33 6.17
N LEU A 218 -0.11 19.57 6.10
CA LEU A 218 0.11 20.27 4.83
C LEU A 218 1.08 19.49 3.93
N SER A 219 2.18 19.05 4.52
CA SER A 219 3.24 18.29 3.84
C SER A 219 2.72 16.94 3.35
N GLU A 220 1.93 16.24 4.16
CA GLU A 220 1.29 14.98 3.80
C GLU A 220 0.29 15.19 2.66
N ARG A 221 -0.61 16.16 2.76
CA ARG A 221 -1.64 16.44 1.75
C ARG A 221 -1.02 16.79 0.39
N ALA A 222 0.01 17.64 0.39
CA ALA A 222 0.77 17.98 -0.80
C ALA A 222 1.47 16.74 -1.39
N SER A 223 2.19 15.98 -0.56
CA SER A 223 2.88 14.76 -1.00
C SER A 223 1.89 13.74 -1.56
N ARG A 224 0.74 13.54 -0.93
CA ARG A 224 -0.30 12.61 -1.41
C ARG A 224 -0.81 13.01 -2.79
N ARG A 225 -1.02 14.31 -3.04
CA ARG A 225 -1.49 14.82 -4.34
C ARG A 225 -0.46 14.55 -5.45
N VAL A 226 0.80 14.94 -5.22
CA VAL A 226 1.91 14.79 -6.19
C VAL A 226 2.21 13.33 -6.46
N LEU A 227 2.38 12.51 -5.42
CA LEU A 227 2.75 11.11 -5.58
C LEU A 227 1.63 10.27 -6.22
N SER A 228 0.36 10.62 -5.97
CA SER A 228 -0.77 9.95 -6.65
C SER A 228 -0.78 10.24 -8.14
N GLN A 229 -0.53 11.49 -8.56
CA GLN A 229 -0.39 11.85 -9.97
C GLN A 229 0.80 11.11 -10.60
N TYR A 230 1.97 11.12 -9.94
CA TYR A 230 3.14 10.37 -10.40
C TYR A 230 2.82 8.88 -10.59
N ALA A 231 2.13 8.24 -9.64
CA ALA A 231 1.75 6.84 -9.78
C ALA A 231 0.80 6.60 -10.97
N LEU A 232 -0.18 7.48 -11.20
CA LEU A 232 -1.11 7.36 -12.31
C LEU A 232 -0.45 7.55 -13.68
N HIS A 233 0.47 8.49 -13.81
CA HIS A 233 1.08 8.86 -15.09
C HIS A 233 2.35 8.06 -15.40
N SER A 234 3.12 7.67 -14.39
CA SER A 234 4.45 7.06 -14.57
C SER A 234 4.56 5.59 -14.15
N ILE A 235 3.59 5.05 -13.42
CA ILE A 235 3.60 3.66 -12.94
C ILE A 235 2.49 2.83 -13.59
N LEU A 236 1.26 3.35 -13.62
CA LEU A 236 0.13 2.63 -14.18
C LEU A 236 0.08 2.76 -15.71
N PRO A 237 -0.22 1.67 -16.45
CA PRO A 237 -0.49 1.74 -17.88
C PRO A 237 -1.69 2.65 -18.18
N ALA A 238 -1.72 3.28 -19.36
CA ALA A 238 -2.79 4.21 -19.73
C ALA A 238 -4.21 3.62 -19.61
N PRO A 239 -4.52 2.40 -20.12
CA PRO A 239 -5.86 1.81 -19.95
C PRO A 239 -6.25 1.57 -18.49
N VAL A 240 -5.26 1.30 -17.63
CA VAL A 240 -5.45 1.09 -16.19
C VAL A 240 -5.69 2.42 -15.47
N ARG A 241 -4.92 3.46 -15.81
CA ARG A 241 -5.14 4.83 -15.32
C ARG A 241 -6.54 5.30 -15.69
N GLU A 242 -6.97 5.12 -16.93
CA GLU A 242 -8.32 5.49 -17.38
C GLU A 242 -9.40 4.78 -16.56
N ALA A 243 -9.26 3.46 -16.36
CA ALA A 243 -10.16 2.68 -15.52
C ALA A 243 -10.17 3.15 -14.05
N HIS A 244 -9.06 3.71 -13.56
CA HIS A 244 -9.02 4.34 -12.25
C HIS A 244 -9.77 5.68 -12.22
N ILE A 245 -9.48 6.55 -13.19
CA ILE A 245 -10.06 7.89 -13.29
C ILE A 245 -11.58 7.80 -13.47
N ASP A 246 -12.04 6.90 -14.33
CA ASP A 246 -13.46 6.72 -14.63
C ASP A 246 -14.24 5.93 -13.56
N GLY A 247 -13.57 5.35 -12.56
CA GLY A 247 -14.20 4.65 -11.44
C GLY A 247 -14.53 3.18 -11.66
N ARG A 248 -14.11 2.54 -12.77
CA ARG A 248 -14.18 1.08 -12.95
C ARG A 248 -13.29 0.32 -11.97
N LEU A 249 -12.12 0.88 -11.68
CA LEU A 249 -11.13 0.34 -10.74
C LEU A 249 -10.73 1.42 -9.73
N GLN A 250 -10.28 0.99 -8.56
CA GLN A 250 -9.64 1.87 -7.58
C GLN A 250 -8.32 1.23 -7.14
N PHE A 251 -7.20 1.93 -7.23
CA PHE A 251 -5.93 1.44 -6.70
C PHE A 251 -5.65 2.09 -5.36
N GLU A 252 -5.36 1.29 -4.34
CA GLU A 252 -5.09 1.78 -2.99
C GLU A 252 -3.65 2.31 -2.89
N ALA A 253 -3.39 3.32 -2.05
CA ALA A 253 -2.05 3.81 -1.75
C ALA A 253 -1.25 4.32 -2.98
N LEU A 254 -1.91 4.94 -3.95
CA LEU A 254 -1.23 5.63 -5.08
C LEU A 254 -0.30 6.75 -4.59
N HIS A 255 -0.62 7.37 -3.45
CA HIS A 255 0.23 8.36 -2.79
C HIS A 255 1.52 7.79 -2.19
N ALA A 256 1.65 6.47 -2.09
CA ALA A 256 2.81 5.80 -1.51
C ALA A 256 3.32 4.71 -2.48
N PRO A 257 3.80 5.08 -3.68
CA PRO A 257 4.16 4.12 -4.73
C PRO A 257 5.33 3.21 -4.35
N ALA A 258 6.16 3.63 -3.40
CA ALA A 258 7.29 2.88 -2.86
C ALA A 258 6.94 2.08 -1.59
N ALA A 259 5.66 1.94 -1.27
CA ALA A 259 5.19 1.23 -0.08
C ALA A 259 4.35 -0.01 -0.43
N VAL A 260 4.37 -1.00 0.46
CA VAL A 260 3.43 -2.12 0.46
C VAL A 260 2.14 -1.71 1.15
N VAL A 261 1.01 -2.31 0.74
CA VAL A 261 -0.30 -1.94 1.28
C VAL A 261 -0.52 -2.51 2.68
N ARG A 262 0.02 -3.70 2.98
CA ARG A 262 -0.15 -4.34 4.28
C ARG A 262 1.07 -5.16 4.68
N THR A 263 1.44 -5.06 5.95
CA THR A 263 2.54 -5.85 6.54
C THR A 263 2.10 -6.47 7.85
N ARG A 264 2.31 -7.78 7.99
CA ARG A 264 2.06 -8.56 9.20
C ARG A 264 3.33 -9.26 9.65
N LEU A 265 3.79 -8.93 10.85
CA LEU A 265 5.06 -9.37 11.41
C LEU A 265 4.82 -10.38 12.53
N ASP A 266 5.39 -11.60 12.43
CA ASP A 266 5.50 -12.47 13.60
C ASP A 266 6.54 -11.89 14.58
N VAL A 267 6.04 -11.49 15.76
CA VAL A 267 6.85 -10.83 16.78
C VAL A 267 7.85 -11.80 17.41
N ALA A 268 7.50 -13.09 17.54
CA ALA A 268 8.42 -14.08 18.10
C ALA A 268 9.64 -14.28 17.18
N ALA A 269 9.42 -14.23 15.86
CA ALA A 269 10.49 -14.28 14.88
C ALA A 269 11.39 -13.02 14.86
N LEU A 270 10.93 -11.90 15.42
CA LEU A 270 11.70 -10.65 15.53
C LEU A 270 12.47 -10.52 16.85
N LEU A 271 11.96 -11.13 17.92
CA LEU A 271 12.55 -11.04 19.26
C LEU A 271 13.41 -12.25 19.64
N GLY A 272 13.40 -13.33 18.85
CA GLY A 272 14.23 -14.53 19.08
C GLY A 272 15.75 -14.30 18.95
N ALA A 273 16.55 -15.23 19.47
CA ALA A 273 18.02 -15.16 19.30
C ALA A 273 18.41 -15.32 17.83
N GLY A 274 19.21 -14.38 17.28
CA GLY A 274 19.56 -14.34 15.86
C GLY A 274 18.42 -13.87 14.93
N ALA A 275 17.31 -13.40 15.51
CA ALA A 275 16.20 -12.82 14.79
C ALA A 275 16.60 -11.54 14.03
N GLY A 276 15.79 -11.16 13.04
CA GLY A 276 15.98 -9.93 12.29
C GLY A 276 15.96 -10.20 10.81
N PHE A 277 14.79 -10.46 10.25
CA PHE A 277 14.61 -10.58 8.80
C PHE A 277 15.20 -9.35 8.07
N GLY A 278 16.38 -9.49 7.46
CA GLY A 278 17.18 -8.39 6.87
C GLY A 278 17.97 -7.52 7.87
N LEU A 279 17.83 -7.79 9.16
CA LEU A 279 18.40 -7.05 10.30
C LEU A 279 19.17 -7.95 11.29
N GLN A 280 19.56 -9.16 10.89
CA GLN A 280 20.14 -10.17 11.79
C GLN A 280 21.36 -9.65 12.57
N ARG A 281 22.19 -8.81 11.93
CA ARG A 281 23.37 -8.18 12.57
C ARG A 281 23.02 -7.11 13.62
N MET A 282 21.80 -6.57 13.62
CA MET A 282 21.35 -5.55 14.57
C MET A 282 20.72 -6.13 15.83
N PHE A 283 20.35 -7.42 15.83
CA PHE A 283 19.59 -8.05 16.91
C PHE A 283 20.24 -9.34 17.43
N ALA A 284 21.57 -9.39 17.43
CA ALA A 284 22.35 -10.57 17.82
C ALA A 284 22.17 -10.98 19.31
N GLU A 285 21.78 -10.06 20.19
CA GLU A 285 21.63 -10.29 21.63
C GLU A 285 20.17 -10.58 22.01
N SER A 286 19.93 -11.44 23.00
CA SER A 286 18.58 -11.63 23.56
C SER A 286 18.11 -10.34 24.23
N THR A 287 16.82 -10.00 24.12
CA THR A 287 16.23 -9.01 25.05
C THR A 287 16.05 -9.66 26.41
N ALA A 288 16.25 -8.89 27.48
CA ALA A 288 15.85 -9.26 28.83
C ALA A 288 14.75 -8.28 29.28
N GLY A 289 13.55 -8.81 29.54
CA GLY A 289 12.41 -8.01 29.99
C GLY A 289 11.54 -7.40 28.88
N ILE A 290 10.34 -6.99 29.29
CA ILE A 290 9.25 -6.54 28.42
C ILE A 290 9.56 -5.20 27.76
N GLY A 291 10.05 -4.21 28.53
CA GLY A 291 10.40 -2.89 28.01
C GLY A 291 11.49 -2.94 26.95
N ALA A 292 12.54 -3.76 27.15
CA ALA A 292 13.60 -3.96 26.16
C ALA A 292 13.07 -4.63 24.88
N ALA A 293 12.16 -5.60 25.02
CA ALA A 293 11.47 -6.23 23.90
C ALA A 293 10.62 -5.24 23.11
N LEU A 294 9.83 -4.40 23.79
CA LEU A 294 8.98 -3.38 23.16
C LEU A 294 9.80 -2.28 22.49
N ALA A 295 10.90 -1.84 23.10
CA ALA A 295 11.81 -0.87 22.49
C ALA A 295 12.50 -1.43 21.23
N ARG A 296 12.94 -2.69 21.26
CA ARG A 296 13.47 -3.38 20.07
C ARG A 296 12.41 -3.49 18.98
N LEU A 297 11.19 -3.86 19.36
CA LEU A 297 10.09 -3.99 18.44
C LEU A 297 9.76 -2.64 17.79
N ALA A 298 9.76 -1.54 18.56
CA ALA A 298 9.56 -0.19 18.04
C ALA A 298 10.53 0.18 16.91
N ASN A 299 11.82 -0.14 17.03
CA ASN A 299 12.77 0.10 15.95
C ASN A 299 12.42 -0.68 14.67
N THR A 300 11.98 -1.93 14.82
CA THR A 300 11.59 -2.77 13.67
C THR A 300 10.28 -2.29 13.05
N VAL A 301 9.33 -1.92 13.89
CA VAL A 301 8.04 -1.36 13.48
C VAL A 301 8.24 -0.03 12.75
N GLY A 302 9.10 0.88 13.24
CA GLY A 302 9.44 2.12 12.55
C GLY A 302 10.14 1.89 11.22
N ALA A 303 11.07 0.92 11.16
CA ALA A 303 11.67 0.51 9.90
C ALA A 303 10.63 -0.01 8.89
N THR A 304 9.60 -0.72 9.37
CA THR A 304 8.49 -1.27 8.56
C THR A 304 7.53 -0.19 8.08
N ALA A 305 7.17 0.74 8.97
CA ALA A 305 6.26 1.84 8.69
C ALA A 305 6.79 2.77 7.61
N ALA A 306 8.11 2.92 7.50
CA ALA A 306 8.75 3.70 6.44
C ALA A 306 8.45 3.22 5.01
N PHE A 307 7.97 1.99 4.83
CA PHE A 307 7.58 1.44 3.52
C PHE A 307 6.22 0.75 3.53
N THR A 308 5.38 0.96 4.53
CA THR A 308 4.02 0.39 4.59
C THR A 308 3.01 1.54 4.59
N SER A 309 2.00 1.50 3.71
CA SER A 309 0.98 2.55 3.64
C SER A 309 -0.20 2.32 4.58
N GLY A 310 -0.48 1.06 4.92
CA GLY A 310 -1.52 0.66 5.86
C GLY A 310 -1.00 0.43 7.28
N PRO A 311 -1.84 -0.09 8.20
CA PRO A 311 -1.40 -0.42 9.53
C PRO A 311 -0.41 -1.58 9.53
N VAL A 312 0.48 -1.60 10.53
CA VAL A 312 1.41 -2.72 10.77
C VAL A 312 0.76 -3.70 11.73
N THR A 313 0.65 -4.97 11.34
CA THR A 313 0.11 -6.03 12.20
C THR A 313 1.22 -6.76 12.94
N LEU A 314 1.10 -6.87 14.26
CA LEU A 314 1.98 -7.63 15.15
C LEU A 314 1.31 -8.94 15.53
N LYS A 315 1.72 -10.02 14.88
CA LYS A 315 1.23 -11.37 15.13
C LYS A 315 1.93 -11.98 16.34
N GLY A 316 1.16 -12.43 17.32
CA GLY A 316 1.68 -13.20 18.46
C GLY A 316 2.52 -12.37 19.42
N LEU A 317 2.16 -11.09 19.62
CA LEU A 317 2.81 -10.22 20.59
C LEU A 317 2.70 -10.78 22.01
N ASP A 318 1.51 -11.29 22.36
CA ASP A 318 1.22 -12.00 23.60
C ASP A 318 2.18 -13.17 23.84
N ARG A 319 2.37 -14.01 22.82
CA ARG A 319 3.30 -15.15 22.86
C ARG A 319 4.73 -14.67 23.07
N ALA A 320 5.17 -13.66 22.33
CA ALA A 320 6.54 -13.19 22.38
C ALA A 320 6.88 -12.52 23.72
N LEU A 321 5.97 -11.69 24.27
CA LEU A 321 6.16 -11.06 25.58
C LEU A 321 6.09 -12.07 26.72
N ALA A 322 5.22 -13.09 26.61
CA ALA A 322 5.17 -14.17 27.59
C ALA A 322 6.49 -14.96 27.68
N LEU A 323 7.24 -15.09 26.57
CA LEU A 323 8.58 -15.69 26.59
C LEU A 323 9.59 -14.84 27.38
N GLN A 324 9.42 -13.52 27.40
CA GLN A 324 10.32 -12.59 28.12
C GLN A 324 10.02 -12.54 29.63
N ALA A 325 8.84 -12.97 30.04
CA ALA A 325 8.36 -12.96 31.43
C ALA A 325 8.12 -14.39 31.97
N GLN A 326 8.80 -15.39 31.43
CA GLN A 326 8.61 -16.80 31.85
C GLN A 326 8.95 -17.02 33.31
N ASP A 327 10.02 -16.38 33.80
CA ASP A 327 10.53 -16.59 35.15
C ASP A 327 9.79 -15.77 36.21
N ASP A 328 9.18 -14.65 35.82
CA ASP A 328 8.36 -13.81 36.71
C ASP A 328 7.19 -13.13 35.94
N PRO A 329 6.08 -13.86 35.73
CA PRO A 329 4.90 -13.32 35.03
C PRO A 329 4.21 -12.18 35.78
N GLU A 330 4.40 -12.06 37.10
CA GLU A 330 3.77 -11.01 37.91
C GLU A 330 4.42 -9.64 37.69
N GLN A 331 5.62 -9.59 37.10
CA GLN A 331 6.27 -8.35 36.66
C GLN A 331 5.62 -7.68 35.44
N ILE A 332 4.66 -8.31 34.75
CA ILE A 332 3.97 -7.70 33.61
C ILE A 332 3.10 -6.53 34.11
N GLN A 333 3.66 -5.32 34.12
CA GLN A 333 2.95 -4.13 34.55
C GLN A 333 2.14 -3.51 33.42
N ARG A 334 0.92 -3.09 33.76
CA ARG A 334 0.03 -2.36 32.85
C ARG A 334 0.66 -1.08 32.31
N SER A 335 1.37 -0.32 33.16
CA SER A 335 2.07 0.91 32.80
C SER A 335 3.14 0.66 31.74
N GLU A 336 3.96 -0.37 31.92
CA GLU A 336 5.03 -0.73 30.97
C GLU A 336 4.46 -1.12 29.59
N LEU A 337 3.37 -1.90 29.57
CA LEU A 337 2.67 -2.22 28.32
C LEU A 337 2.06 -0.96 27.68
N GLN A 338 1.45 -0.08 28.46
CA GLN A 338 0.88 1.16 27.96
C GLN A 338 1.93 2.06 27.32
N ASP A 339 3.07 2.25 27.98
CA ASP A 339 4.18 3.05 27.48
C ASP A 339 4.82 2.42 26.24
N GLY A 340 4.96 1.09 26.22
CA GLY A 340 5.44 0.37 25.05
C GLY A 340 4.47 0.43 23.87
N LEU A 341 3.15 0.37 24.09
CA LEU A 341 2.15 0.56 23.04
C LEU A 341 2.23 1.98 22.47
N ARG A 342 2.36 3.00 23.33
CA ARG A 342 2.57 4.39 22.89
C ARG A 342 3.85 4.51 22.06
N LEU A 343 4.95 3.91 22.52
CA LEU A 343 6.20 3.88 21.77
C LEU A 343 6.03 3.23 20.39
N LEU A 344 5.33 2.10 20.29
CA LEU A 344 5.05 1.43 19.02
C LEU A 344 4.19 2.30 18.09
N THR A 345 3.10 2.89 18.60
CA THR A 345 2.20 3.73 17.79
C THR A 345 2.86 5.02 17.31
N ALA A 346 3.81 5.57 18.07
CA ALA A 346 4.60 6.72 17.63
C ALA A 346 5.44 6.41 16.39
N GLN A 347 5.74 5.13 16.12
CA GLN A 347 6.46 4.69 14.93
C GLN A 347 5.54 4.44 13.72
N VAL A 348 4.22 4.30 13.92
CA VAL A 348 3.27 3.94 12.85
C VAL A 348 2.05 4.86 12.90
N PRO A 349 2.10 6.02 12.22
CA PRO A 349 0.94 6.93 12.17
C PRO A 349 -0.27 6.28 11.48
N GLY A 350 -0.05 5.32 10.58
CA GLY A 350 -1.11 4.52 9.92
C GLY A 350 -1.83 3.52 10.83
N GLY A 351 -1.41 3.39 12.09
CA GLY A 351 -2.02 2.51 13.08
C GLY A 351 -1.32 1.15 13.24
N LEU A 352 -1.63 0.49 14.34
CA LEU A 352 -1.06 -0.77 14.78
C LEU A 352 -2.19 -1.78 14.99
N VAL A 353 -2.05 -2.98 14.43
CA VAL A 353 -2.94 -4.11 14.73
C VAL A 353 -2.17 -5.09 15.59
N ILE A 354 -2.73 -5.49 16.73
CA ILE A 354 -2.11 -6.45 17.64
C ILE A 354 -2.98 -7.69 17.66
N GLU A 355 -2.37 -8.84 17.37
CA GLU A 355 -3.06 -10.10 17.41
C GLU A 355 -2.66 -10.90 18.63
N VAL A 356 -3.67 -11.26 19.41
CA VAL A 356 -3.55 -12.07 20.62
C VAL A 356 -4.17 -13.44 20.35
N GLY A 357 -3.43 -14.49 20.69
CA GLY A 357 -3.89 -15.86 20.53
C GLY A 357 -4.52 -16.42 21.80
N PRO A 358 -4.99 -17.68 21.76
CA PRO A 358 -5.52 -18.34 22.95
C PRO A 358 -4.41 -18.52 24.00
N PRO A 359 -4.73 -18.39 25.30
CA PRO A 359 -3.77 -18.64 26.37
C PRO A 359 -3.33 -20.11 26.35
N THR A 360 -2.01 -20.31 26.43
CA THR A 360 -1.35 -21.63 26.45
C THR A 360 -0.60 -21.88 27.75
N ASN A 361 -0.29 -20.83 28.51
CA ASN A 361 0.34 -20.86 29.83
C ASN A 361 -0.06 -19.60 30.62
N THR A 362 0.28 -19.56 31.90
CA THR A 362 -0.08 -18.46 32.81
C THR A 362 0.46 -17.11 32.35
N ALA A 363 1.73 -17.04 31.92
CA ALA A 363 2.35 -15.80 31.48
C ALA A 363 1.63 -15.19 30.26
N ARG A 364 1.29 -16.01 29.27
CA ARG A 364 0.56 -15.58 28.07
C ARG A 364 -0.86 -15.13 28.40
N ASP A 365 -1.53 -15.81 29.33
CA ASP A 365 -2.86 -15.38 29.81
C ASP A 365 -2.78 -14.01 30.50
N ILE A 366 -1.79 -13.79 31.36
CA ILE A 366 -1.55 -12.49 32.01
C ILE A 366 -1.31 -11.40 30.96
N VAL A 367 -0.40 -11.61 30.00
CA VAL A 367 -0.15 -10.61 28.94
C VAL A 367 -1.43 -10.30 28.16
N ALA A 368 -2.18 -11.33 27.74
CA ALA A 368 -3.41 -11.15 26.98
C ALA A 368 -4.46 -10.33 27.77
N ARG A 369 -4.68 -10.66 29.05
CA ARG A 369 -5.59 -9.91 29.93
C ARG A 369 -5.13 -8.47 30.11
N THR A 370 -3.85 -8.26 30.38
CA THR A 370 -3.30 -6.92 30.61
C THR A 370 -3.37 -6.07 29.35
N LEU A 371 -3.15 -6.63 28.15
CA LEU A 371 -3.33 -5.91 26.88
C LEU A 371 -4.79 -5.46 26.66
N ILE A 372 -5.76 -6.35 26.91
CA ILE A 372 -7.19 -6.02 26.84
C ILE A 372 -7.51 -4.90 27.83
N ASP A 373 -7.14 -5.06 29.10
CA ASP A 373 -7.43 -4.08 30.15
C ASP A 373 -6.77 -2.73 29.85
N THR A 374 -5.52 -2.74 29.35
CA THR A 374 -4.75 -1.55 28.98
C THR A 374 -5.48 -0.75 27.92
N LEU A 375 -5.85 -1.39 26.80
CA LEU A 375 -6.54 -0.73 25.70
C LEU A 375 -7.97 -0.32 26.06
N ALA A 376 -8.68 -1.13 26.84
CA ALA A 376 -10.05 -0.84 27.21
C ALA A 376 -10.17 0.40 28.11
N ALA A 377 -9.15 0.69 28.93
CA ALA A 377 -9.07 1.93 29.72
C ALA A 377 -8.07 2.96 29.16
N ALA A 378 -7.56 2.77 27.95
CA ALA A 378 -6.74 3.76 27.28
C ALA A 378 -7.58 4.98 26.85
N ASP A 379 -6.89 6.10 26.63
CA ASP A 379 -7.48 7.31 26.05
C ASP A 379 -7.98 7.07 24.60
N GLY A 380 -8.72 8.04 24.08
CA GLY A 380 -9.27 7.97 22.72
C GLY A 380 -8.22 7.99 21.62
N SER A 381 -7.05 8.61 21.86
CA SER A 381 -5.97 8.71 20.88
C SER A 381 -5.27 7.37 20.69
N LEU A 382 -4.91 6.66 21.77
CA LEU A 382 -4.31 5.33 21.65
C LEU A 382 -5.29 4.32 21.06
N ARG A 383 -6.58 4.34 21.48
CA ARG A 383 -7.61 3.45 20.92
C ARG A 383 -7.90 3.69 19.44
N LYS A 384 -7.69 4.91 18.94
CA LYS A 384 -7.81 5.22 17.50
C LYS A 384 -6.67 4.59 16.69
N LEU A 385 -5.48 4.46 17.29
CA LEU A 385 -4.28 3.98 16.62
C LEU A 385 -4.04 2.48 16.80
N VAL A 386 -4.58 1.85 17.85
CA VAL A 386 -4.36 0.42 18.14
C VAL A 386 -5.66 -0.37 17.99
N ARG A 387 -5.67 -1.34 17.08
CA ARG A 387 -6.71 -2.36 16.98
C ARG A 387 -6.23 -3.67 17.61
N LEU A 388 -6.93 -4.15 18.63
CA LEU A 388 -6.65 -5.46 19.23
C LEU A 388 -7.55 -6.52 18.60
N GLU A 389 -6.95 -7.61 18.13
CA GLU A 389 -7.66 -8.74 17.54
C GLU A 389 -7.42 -10.00 18.39
N LEU A 390 -8.47 -10.54 18.98
CA LEU A 390 -8.42 -11.74 19.82
C LEU A 390 -8.84 -12.97 19.00
N THR A 391 -7.93 -13.94 18.88
CA THR A 391 -8.23 -15.21 18.21
C THR A 391 -9.05 -16.12 19.12
N VAL A 392 -10.23 -16.53 18.66
CA VAL A 392 -11.12 -17.44 19.38
C VAL A 392 -11.11 -18.80 18.70
N THR A 393 -10.83 -19.84 19.47
CA THR A 393 -10.77 -21.23 18.97
C THR A 393 -12.09 -21.97 19.27
N PRO A 394 -12.46 -23.03 18.51
CA PRO A 394 -13.69 -23.80 18.74
C PRO A 394 -13.85 -24.37 20.16
N GLY A 395 -12.74 -24.58 20.89
CA GLY A 395 -12.72 -25.02 22.29
C GLY A 395 -12.70 -23.91 23.35
N ALA A 396 -12.81 -22.63 22.97
CA ALA A 396 -12.62 -21.50 23.88
C ALA A 396 -13.61 -21.47 25.06
N PHE A 397 -14.83 -21.98 24.88
CA PHE A 397 -15.85 -22.02 25.95
C PHE A 397 -15.71 -23.23 26.89
N ALA A 398 -14.99 -24.26 26.49
CA ALA A 398 -14.78 -25.48 27.28
C ALA A 398 -13.59 -25.34 28.24
N ASP A 399 -12.55 -24.61 27.85
CA ASP A 399 -11.38 -24.35 28.67
C ASP A 399 -11.63 -23.17 29.64
N PRO A 400 -11.45 -23.34 30.97
CA PRO A 400 -11.73 -22.28 31.94
C PRO A 400 -10.89 -21.00 31.76
N ALA A 401 -9.62 -21.13 31.37
CA ALA A 401 -8.73 -19.98 31.19
C ALA A 401 -9.12 -19.19 29.94
N ARG A 402 -9.35 -19.90 28.82
CA ARG A 402 -9.83 -19.28 27.56
C ARG A 402 -11.20 -18.64 27.72
N ARG A 403 -12.11 -19.30 28.45
CA ARG A 403 -13.44 -18.77 28.74
C ARG A 403 -13.36 -17.48 29.57
N SER A 404 -12.54 -17.48 30.62
CA SER A 404 -12.35 -16.30 31.47
C SER A 404 -11.75 -15.12 30.71
N LEU A 405 -10.78 -15.36 29.81
CA LEU A 405 -10.25 -14.34 28.91
C LEU A 405 -11.33 -13.81 27.97
N LEU A 406 -12.18 -14.69 27.43
CA LEU A 406 -13.26 -14.31 26.52
C LEU A 406 -14.36 -13.50 27.21
N GLU A 407 -14.74 -13.85 28.44
CA GLU A 407 -15.68 -13.08 29.27
C GLU A 407 -15.14 -11.67 29.53
N ARG A 408 -13.84 -11.54 29.80
CA ARG A 408 -13.17 -10.24 29.94
C ARG A 408 -13.17 -9.45 28.63
N ALA A 409 -12.86 -10.11 27.51
CA ALA A 409 -12.86 -9.51 26.18
C ALA A 409 -14.26 -9.02 25.75
N ALA A 410 -15.30 -9.83 25.96
CA ALA A 410 -16.68 -9.44 25.69
C ALA A 410 -17.12 -8.26 26.57
N THR A 411 -16.69 -8.25 27.84
CA THR A 411 -16.91 -7.10 28.74
C THR A 411 -16.28 -5.84 28.15
N ALA A 412 -14.99 -5.87 27.80
CA ALA A 412 -14.30 -4.75 27.16
C ALA A 412 -15.00 -4.29 25.85
N ALA A 413 -15.34 -5.23 24.97
CA ALA A 413 -15.96 -4.94 23.69
C ALA A 413 -17.32 -4.25 23.85
N SER A 414 -18.13 -4.65 24.84
CA SER A 414 -19.45 -4.07 25.08
C SER A 414 -19.44 -2.56 25.35
N TYR A 415 -18.35 -2.04 25.95
CA TYR A 415 -18.24 -0.61 26.25
C TYR A 415 -17.12 0.11 25.49
N CYS A 416 -16.25 -0.53 24.73
CA CYS A 416 -15.23 0.21 23.96
C CYS A 416 -14.91 -0.35 22.58
N GLY A 417 -15.67 -1.36 22.13
CA GLY A 417 -15.52 -2.00 20.81
C GLY A 417 -14.21 -2.79 20.63
N THR A 418 -13.43 -2.96 21.71
CA THR A 418 -12.15 -3.69 21.70
C THR A 418 -12.23 -4.89 22.66
N PRO A 419 -11.74 -6.08 22.28
CA PRO A 419 -11.10 -6.43 21.01
C PRO A 419 -12.10 -6.80 19.90
N VAL A 420 -11.60 -6.83 18.67
CA VAL A 420 -12.24 -7.51 17.54
C VAL A 420 -12.00 -9.02 17.67
N PHE A 421 -13.03 -9.84 17.48
CA PHE A 421 -12.93 -11.29 17.60
C PHE A 421 -12.56 -11.89 16.26
N ARG A 422 -11.43 -12.57 16.19
CA ARG A 422 -10.97 -13.34 15.02
C ARG A 422 -11.42 -14.79 15.19
N LEU A 423 -12.31 -15.24 14.31
CA LEU A 423 -13.13 -16.44 14.52
C LEU A 423 -12.77 -17.58 13.54
N ARG A 424 -11.94 -17.28 12.54
CA ARG A 424 -11.41 -18.25 11.59
C ARG A 424 -9.90 -18.38 11.79
N GLU A 425 -9.44 -19.58 12.15
CA GLU A 425 -8.01 -19.89 12.18
C GLU A 425 -7.44 -19.80 10.77
N PRO A 426 -6.22 -19.24 10.59
CA PRO A 426 -5.52 -19.36 9.33
C PRO A 426 -5.30 -20.85 9.02
N ALA A 427 -5.60 -21.28 7.79
CA ALA A 427 -5.23 -22.61 7.32
C ALA A 427 -3.71 -22.79 7.48
N SER A 428 -3.33 -23.66 8.41
CA SER A 428 -1.98 -24.07 8.82
C SER A 428 -1.03 -22.97 9.32
N GLU A 429 -0.86 -22.89 10.64
CA GLU A 429 0.49 -22.93 11.20
C GLU A 429 1.09 -24.28 10.79
N ARG A 430 1.82 -24.34 9.66
CA ARG A 430 2.75 -25.45 9.49
C ARG A 430 3.82 -25.26 10.57
N PRO A 431 4.05 -26.23 11.47
CA PRO A 431 5.19 -26.16 12.36
C PRO A 431 6.43 -26.05 11.47
N THR A 432 7.27 -25.04 11.73
CA THR A 432 8.61 -24.99 11.16
C THR A 432 9.31 -26.28 11.56
N GLY A 433 9.63 -27.12 10.58
CA GLY A 433 10.47 -28.28 10.78
C GLY A 433 11.80 -27.86 11.40
N LEU A 434 12.42 -28.75 12.18
CA LEU A 434 13.69 -28.54 12.88
C LEU A 434 14.84 -28.10 11.96
N PHE A 435 14.69 -28.34 10.66
CA PHE A 435 15.61 -27.93 9.59
C PHE A 435 14.79 -27.16 8.57
N GLY A 436 14.83 -25.83 8.62
CA GLY A 436 14.04 -24.95 7.76
C GLY A 436 14.15 -25.35 6.28
N GLU A 437 13.09 -25.90 5.71
CA GLU A 437 13.01 -26.17 4.29
C GLU A 437 12.84 -24.84 3.52
N LEU A 438 13.73 -24.66 2.55
CA LEU A 438 13.71 -23.57 1.58
C LEU A 438 12.51 -23.73 0.64
N GLY A 439 11.38 -23.13 1.04
CA GLY A 439 10.19 -22.98 0.21
C GLY A 439 8.92 -22.86 1.04
N SER A 440 8.38 -21.65 1.19
CA SER A 440 7.14 -21.25 1.90
C SER A 440 7.17 -21.02 3.42
N GLY A 441 8.35 -20.98 4.06
CA GLY A 441 8.54 -20.67 5.48
C GLY A 441 8.76 -19.19 5.84
N LEU A 442 7.85 -18.28 5.46
CA LEU A 442 7.94 -16.88 5.91
C LEU A 442 7.16 -16.67 7.20
N SER A 443 7.85 -16.19 8.24
CA SER A 443 7.23 -15.71 9.48
C SER A 443 6.43 -14.42 9.30
N HIS A 444 6.63 -13.69 8.20
CA HIS A 444 5.99 -12.40 7.92
C HIS A 444 5.11 -12.50 6.66
N GLU A 445 3.96 -11.82 6.66
CA GLU A 445 3.03 -11.76 5.52
C GLU A 445 2.97 -10.33 4.99
N VAL A 446 3.00 -10.15 3.67
CA VAL A 446 2.99 -8.84 3.03
C VAL A 446 2.07 -8.86 1.83
N VAL A 447 1.21 -7.83 1.71
CA VAL A 447 0.45 -7.54 0.49
C VAL A 447 1.13 -6.39 -0.22
N ILE A 448 1.65 -6.66 -1.41
CA ILE A 448 2.37 -5.67 -2.20
C ILE A 448 1.44 -4.54 -2.62
N ALA A 449 0.32 -4.90 -3.24
CA ALA A 449 -0.63 -3.94 -3.78
C ALA A 449 -2.05 -4.48 -3.67
N ARG A 450 -3.01 -3.55 -3.56
CA ARG A 450 -4.44 -3.81 -3.57
C ARG A 450 -5.13 -2.91 -4.57
N ALA A 451 -6.13 -3.47 -5.24
CA ALA A 451 -7.08 -2.74 -6.06
C ALA A 451 -8.51 -3.11 -5.66
N ALA A 452 -9.47 -2.26 -6.00
CA ALA A 452 -10.89 -2.52 -5.89
C ALA A 452 -11.52 -2.55 -7.28
N ILE A 453 -12.47 -3.45 -7.49
CA ILE A 453 -13.24 -3.59 -8.72
C ILE A 453 -14.68 -3.14 -8.48
N ASN A 454 -15.15 -2.20 -9.29
CA ASN A 454 -16.51 -1.73 -9.23
C ASN A 454 -17.45 -2.72 -9.93
N LEU A 455 -18.27 -3.41 -9.15
CA LEU A 455 -19.18 -4.44 -9.65
C LEU A 455 -20.48 -3.86 -10.24
N VAL A 456 -20.81 -2.61 -9.89
CA VAL A 456 -22.11 -2.00 -10.18
C VAL A 456 -22.26 -1.66 -11.65
N ARG A 457 -21.23 -1.03 -12.24
CA ARG A 457 -21.31 -0.54 -13.62
C ARG A 457 -21.57 -1.66 -14.66
N PRO A 458 -20.87 -2.81 -14.63
CA PRO A 458 -21.15 -3.89 -15.57
C PRO A 458 -22.54 -4.53 -15.39
N ALA A 459 -23.13 -4.45 -14.19
CA ALA A 459 -24.43 -5.06 -13.89
C ALA A 459 -25.58 -4.35 -14.60
N LEU A 460 -25.46 -3.03 -14.82
CA LEU A 460 -26.46 -2.20 -15.49
C LEU A 460 -26.77 -2.63 -16.94
N GLN A 461 -25.79 -3.24 -17.61
CA GLN A 461 -25.87 -3.57 -19.03
C GLN A 461 -25.99 -5.07 -19.29
N ALA A 462 -25.95 -5.89 -18.23
CA ALA A 462 -25.92 -7.33 -18.36
C ALA A 462 -27.34 -7.93 -18.36
N PRO A 463 -27.73 -8.67 -19.42
CA PRO A 463 -29.07 -9.28 -19.50
C PRO A 463 -29.23 -10.53 -18.62
N SER A 464 -28.14 -11.09 -18.11
CA SER A 464 -28.14 -12.30 -17.27
C SER A 464 -26.88 -12.35 -16.41
N LEU A 465 -26.88 -13.22 -15.39
CA LEU A 465 -25.70 -13.47 -14.56
C LEU A 465 -24.50 -13.95 -15.39
N ASP A 466 -24.68 -14.88 -16.34
CA ASP A 466 -23.58 -15.37 -17.17
C ASP A 466 -22.98 -14.27 -18.05
N ALA A 467 -23.82 -13.38 -18.61
CA ALA A 467 -23.36 -12.23 -19.36
C ALA A 467 -22.62 -11.24 -18.46
N TYR A 468 -23.12 -11.03 -17.24
CA TYR A 468 -22.47 -10.20 -16.23
C TYR A 468 -21.09 -10.71 -15.84
N LEU A 469 -20.96 -12.00 -15.52
CA LEU A 469 -19.69 -12.61 -15.13
C LEU A 469 -18.62 -12.42 -16.22
N LYS A 470 -18.98 -12.66 -17.50
CA LYS A 470 -18.08 -12.42 -18.63
C LYS A 470 -17.72 -10.95 -18.81
N ALA A 471 -18.64 -10.03 -18.52
CA ALA A 471 -18.39 -8.59 -18.60
C ALA A 471 -17.37 -8.09 -17.55
N LEU A 472 -17.07 -8.88 -16.52
CA LEU A 472 -16.04 -8.55 -15.53
C LEU A 472 -14.61 -8.80 -16.06
N ASP A 473 -14.43 -9.73 -17.00
CA ASP A 473 -13.10 -10.16 -17.47
C ASP A 473 -12.17 -8.99 -17.88
N PRO A 474 -12.61 -7.99 -18.68
CA PRO A 474 -11.75 -6.87 -19.05
C PRO A 474 -11.28 -6.04 -17.84
N SER A 475 -12.13 -5.88 -16.81
CA SER A 475 -11.77 -5.14 -15.60
C SER A 475 -10.83 -5.94 -14.70
N ILE A 476 -10.98 -7.27 -14.67
CA ILE A 476 -10.06 -8.18 -13.97
C ILE A 476 -8.67 -8.13 -14.62
N ASP A 477 -8.60 -8.16 -15.95
CA ASP A 477 -7.34 -8.06 -16.70
C ASP A 477 -6.63 -6.74 -16.39
N LEU A 478 -7.33 -5.60 -16.50
CA LEU A 478 -6.77 -4.29 -16.18
C LEU A 478 -6.35 -4.17 -14.70
N ALA A 479 -7.09 -4.79 -13.78
CA ALA A 479 -6.72 -4.80 -12.37
C ALA A 479 -5.39 -5.55 -12.16
N VAL A 480 -5.22 -6.71 -12.79
CA VAL A 480 -3.97 -7.48 -12.71
C VAL A 480 -2.82 -6.71 -13.36
N ASP A 481 -3.02 -6.09 -14.52
CA ASP A 481 -1.99 -5.29 -15.18
C ASP A 481 -1.50 -4.13 -14.29
N GLY A 482 -2.44 -3.43 -13.63
CA GLY A 482 -2.10 -2.38 -12.67
C GLY A 482 -1.38 -2.88 -11.43
N LEU A 483 -1.82 -4.01 -10.87
CA LEU A 483 -1.18 -4.63 -9.70
C LEU A 483 0.24 -5.12 -10.04
N ALA A 484 0.43 -5.70 -11.23
CA ALA A 484 1.73 -6.13 -11.74
C ALA A 484 2.67 -4.95 -11.96
N ALA A 485 2.19 -3.85 -12.57
CA ALA A 485 2.97 -2.64 -12.76
C ALA A 485 3.46 -2.06 -11.43
N ARG A 486 2.58 -2.02 -10.40
CA ARG A 486 2.94 -1.59 -9.05
C ARG A 486 3.94 -2.52 -8.37
N ALA A 487 3.72 -3.83 -8.45
CA ALA A 487 4.64 -4.81 -7.90
C ALA A 487 6.04 -4.70 -8.53
N GLY A 488 6.11 -4.57 -9.86
CA GLY A 488 7.37 -4.37 -10.57
C GLY A 488 8.05 -3.04 -10.23
N TYR A 489 7.31 -1.96 -10.04
CA TYR A 489 7.87 -0.69 -9.55
C TYR A 489 8.47 -0.85 -8.14
N LEU A 490 7.73 -1.46 -7.22
CA LEU A 490 8.20 -1.66 -5.85
C LEU A 490 9.43 -2.56 -5.79
N GLU A 491 9.49 -3.61 -6.61
CA GLU A 491 10.66 -4.48 -6.75
C GLU A 491 11.89 -3.69 -7.22
N ARG A 492 11.75 -2.79 -8.20
CA ARG A 492 12.84 -1.87 -8.60
C ARG A 492 13.29 -0.97 -7.45
N VAL A 493 12.35 -0.45 -6.66
CA VAL A 493 12.68 0.37 -5.48
C VAL A 493 13.45 -0.44 -4.44
N ALA A 494 12.98 -1.65 -4.11
CA ALA A 494 13.60 -2.52 -3.11
C ALA A 494 15.01 -2.99 -3.53
N MET A 495 15.19 -3.25 -4.82
CA MET A 495 16.44 -3.75 -5.40
C MET A 495 17.39 -2.63 -5.85
N ARG A 496 17.06 -1.34 -5.62
CA ARG A 496 17.90 -0.19 -5.99
C ARG A 496 19.22 -0.14 -5.21
N ASP A 497 20.16 0.66 -5.71
CA ASP A 497 21.53 0.73 -5.18
C ASP A 497 21.49 1.91 -4.24
N ILE A 498 21.70 1.62 -2.97
CA ILE A 498 21.65 2.61 -1.91
C ILE A 498 23.09 2.77 -1.44
N PRO A 499 23.65 3.98 -1.44
CA PRO A 499 24.95 4.23 -0.86
C PRO A 499 25.01 3.70 0.57
N GLU A 500 26.13 3.12 0.97
CA GLU A 500 26.29 2.64 2.33
C GLU A 500 26.41 3.82 3.31
N PRO A 501 25.87 3.69 4.54
CA PRO A 501 25.19 2.51 5.10
C PRO A 501 23.73 2.36 4.65
N ILE A 502 23.30 1.14 4.32
CA ILE A 502 21.92 0.86 3.90
C ILE A 502 20.95 0.95 5.09
N PRO A 503 19.92 1.81 5.03
CA PRO A 503 18.92 1.94 6.10
C PRO A 503 18.23 0.62 6.42
N ALA A 504 17.84 0.42 7.69
CA ALA A 504 17.13 -0.78 8.14
C ALA A 504 15.83 -1.01 7.35
N SER A 505 15.06 0.06 7.10
CA SER A 505 13.84 0.04 6.29
C SER A 505 14.08 -0.52 4.88
N SER A 506 15.18 -0.13 4.24
CA SER A 506 15.51 -0.59 2.89
C SER A 506 15.94 -2.06 2.86
N ARG A 507 16.67 -2.53 3.88
CA ARG A 507 17.01 -3.95 4.03
C ARG A 507 15.77 -4.81 4.26
N MET A 508 14.86 -4.33 5.10
CA MET A 508 13.61 -5.03 5.42
C MET A 508 12.67 -5.06 4.22
N LEU A 509 12.50 -3.94 3.50
CA LEU A 509 11.74 -3.89 2.26
C LEU A 509 12.27 -4.89 1.24
N ARG A 510 13.60 -4.95 1.03
CA ARG A 510 14.22 -5.92 0.13
C ARG A 510 13.90 -7.36 0.50
N ALA A 511 14.02 -7.69 1.78
CA ALA A 511 13.75 -9.04 2.27
C ALA A 511 12.27 -9.42 2.07
N LEU A 512 11.34 -8.50 2.34
CA LEU A 512 9.90 -8.76 2.28
C LEU A 512 9.36 -8.82 0.85
N VAL A 513 9.77 -7.88 -0.01
CA VAL A 513 9.36 -7.85 -1.43
C VAL A 513 9.98 -9.02 -2.20
N GLY A 514 11.19 -9.46 -1.85
CA GLY A 514 11.79 -10.66 -2.43
C GLY A 514 11.08 -11.96 -2.03
N ALA A 515 10.25 -11.93 -0.99
CA ALA A 515 9.66 -13.11 -0.38
C ALA A 515 8.15 -13.24 -0.61
N SER A 516 7.43 -12.13 -0.83
CA SER A 516 6.00 -12.13 -1.15
C SER A 516 5.74 -11.75 -2.60
N ARG A 517 4.68 -12.32 -3.19
CA ARG A 517 4.09 -11.89 -4.46
C ARG A 517 2.58 -11.66 -4.32
N ASP A 518 2.11 -11.48 -3.09
CA ASP A 518 0.69 -11.40 -2.78
C ASP A 518 0.10 -10.05 -3.20
N VAL A 519 -1.03 -10.12 -3.91
CA VAL A 519 -1.84 -8.97 -4.32
C VAL A 519 -3.32 -9.24 -4.04
N GLU A 520 -4.07 -8.19 -3.77
CA GLU A 520 -5.48 -8.28 -3.36
C GLU A 520 -6.42 -7.53 -4.31
N LEU A 521 -7.58 -8.12 -4.58
CA LEU A 521 -8.69 -7.49 -5.30
C LEU A 521 -9.93 -7.42 -4.40
N ALA A 522 -10.45 -6.23 -4.14
CA ALA A 522 -11.63 -6.01 -3.31
C ALA A 522 -12.87 -5.72 -4.19
N PRO A 523 -13.98 -6.45 -4.04
CA PRO A 523 -15.23 -6.12 -4.74
C PRO A 523 -15.94 -4.94 -4.08
N LEU A 524 -16.53 -4.05 -4.89
CA LEU A 524 -17.37 -2.94 -4.42
C LEU A 524 -18.81 -3.08 -4.93
N GLY A 525 -19.78 -2.89 -4.05
CA GLY A 525 -21.21 -2.93 -4.40
C GLY A 525 -21.77 -4.34 -4.64
N LEU A 526 -21.18 -5.37 -4.00
CA LEU A 526 -21.60 -6.76 -4.19
C LEU A 526 -23.07 -7.00 -3.80
N GLY A 527 -23.50 -6.48 -2.64
CA GLY A 527 -24.87 -6.65 -2.15
C GLY A 527 -25.89 -6.09 -3.15
N LEU A 528 -25.72 -4.83 -3.53
CA LEU A 528 -26.52 -4.12 -4.52
C LEU A 528 -26.65 -4.88 -5.85
N VAL A 529 -25.52 -5.32 -6.41
CA VAL A 529 -25.49 -6.07 -7.68
C VAL A 529 -26.18 -7.41 -7.55
N SER A 530 -25.99 -8.10 -6.43
CA SER A 530 -26.54 -9.42 -6.21
C SER A 530 -28.07 -9.37 -6.05
N ALA A 531 -28.59 -8.34 -5.38
CA ALA A 531 -30.02 -8.08 -5.30
C ALA A 531 -30.59 -7.77 -6.70
N LEU A 532 -29.94 -6.88 -7.45
CA LEU A 532 -30.35 -6.48 -8.81
C LEU A 532 -30.42 -7.68 -9.77
N LEU A 533 -29.35 -8.46 -9.88
CA LEU A 533 -29.27 -9.59 -10.82
C LEU A 533 -30.19 -10.75 -10.43
N SER A 534 -30.57 -10.85 -9.16
CA SER A 534 -31.52 -11.86 -8.68
C SER A 534 -32.97 -11.41 -8.79
N GLY A 535 -33.23 -10.14 -9.14
CA GLY A 535 -34.58 -9.57 -9.23
C GLY A 535 -35.27 -9.40 -7.87
N VAL A 536 -34.50 -9.34 -6.78
CA VAL A 536 -35.02 -9.21 -5.41
C VAL A 536 -34.69 -7.83 -4.85
N GLY A 537 -35.56 -7.30 -3.99
CA GLY A 537 -35.41 -5.94 -3.44
C GLY A 537 -34.49 -5.82 -2.23
N ASN A 538 -33.90 -6.92 -1.76
CA ASN A 538 -33.08 -6.95 -0.55
C ASN A 538 -31.85 -7.86 -0.74
N GLU A 539 -30.68 -7.37 -0.31
CA GLU A 539 -29.39 -8.07 -0.36
C GLU A 539 -29.36 -9.32 0.53
N ASN A 540 -30.16 -9.36 1.60
CA ASN A 540 -30.24 -10.52 2.52
C ASN A 540 -31.04 -11.71 1.96
N ASP A 541 -31.70 -11.56 0.81
CA ASP A 541 -32.49 -12.63 0.23
C ASP A 541 -31.60 -13.84 -0.16
N PRO A 542 -32.02 -15.09 0.09
CA PRO A 542 -31.23 -16.28 -0.27
C PRO A 542 -30.87 -16.35 -1.76
N GLY A 543 -31.69 -15.79 -2.65
CA GLY A 543 -31.40 -15.62 -4.07
C GLY A 543 -30.22 -14.67 -4.30
N ALA A 544 -30.26 -13.47 -3.69
CA ALA A 544 -29.15 -12.52 -3.74
C ALA A 544 -27.86 -13.12 -3.18
N GLN A 545 -27.92 -13.84 -2.05
CA GLN A 545 -26.74 -14.47 -1.44
C GLN A 545 -26.11 -15.55 -2.33
N ARG A 546 -26.93 -16.36 -3.02
CA ARG A 546 -26.42 -17.33 -4.02
C ARG A 546 -25.72 -16.62 -5.18
N THR A 547 -26.31 -15.55 -5.68
CA THR A 547 -25.73 -14.73 -6.75
C THR A 547 -24.41 -14.09 -6.31
N ALA A 548 -24.35 -13.53 -5.09
CA ALA A 548 -23.13 -12.98 -4.50
C ALA A 548 -22.01 -14.03 -4.43
N GLN A 549 -22.34 -15.24 -3.98
CA GLN A 549 -21.39 -16.35 -3.91
C GLN A 549 -20.87 -16.77 -5.30
N GLN A 550 -21.74 -16.79 -6.33
CA GLN A 550 -21.35 -17.07 -7.72
C GLN A 550 -20.40 -16.00 -8.26
N ILE A 551 -20.69 -14.72 -8.03
CA ILE A 551 -19.84 -13.59 -8.43
C ILE A 551 -18.48 -13.66 -7.75
N LEU A 552 -18.43 -13.83 -6.43
CA LEU A 552 -17.17 -13.95 -5.69
C LEU A 552 -16.36 -15.17 -6.11
N SER A 553 -17.00 -16.31 -6.37
CA SER A 553 -16.30 -17.52 -6.81
C SER A 553 -15.67 -17.32 -8.19
N TYR A 554 -16.40 -16.68 -9.10
CA TYR A 554 -15.91 -16.33 -10.42
C TYR A 554 -14.72 -15.36 -10.35
N LEU A 555 -14.86 -14.26 -9.59
CA LEU A 555 -13.80 -13.28 -9.36
C LEU A 555 -12.55 -13.94 -8.74
N ALA A 556 -12.72 -14.74 -7.69
CA ALA A 556 -11.61 -15.41 -7.01
C ALA A 556 -10.84 -16.34 -7.95
N PHE A 557 -11.55 -17.09 -8.80
CA PHE A 557 -10.94 -17.99 -9.78
C PHE A 557 -10.20 -17.21 -10.88
N LYS A 558 -10.91 -16.28 -11.55
CA LYS A 558 -10.36 -15.52 -12.69
C LYS A 558 -9.21 -14.62 -12.29
N PHE A 559 -9.34 -13.92 -11.17
CA PHE A 559 -8.28 -13.06 -10.66
C PHE A 559 -7.04 -13.86 -10.31
N ARG A 560 -7.18 -14.99 -9.60
CA ARG A 560 -6.04 -15.86 -9.27
C ARG A 560 -5.38 -16.42 -10.51
N GLU A 561 -6.16 -16.90 -11.47
CA GLU A 561 -5.65 -17.43 -12.74
C GLU A 561 -4.84 -16.38 -13.50
N ARG A 562 -5.41 -15.19 -13.70
CA ARG A 562 -4.77 -14.09 -14.43
C ARG A 562 -3.54 -13.53 -13.70
N ALA A 563 -3.61 -13.38 -12.38
CA ALA A 563 -2.48 -12.95 -11.53
C ALA A 563 -1.33 -13.96 -11.57
N GLY A 564 -1.64 -15.27 -11.52
CA GLY A 564 -0.65 -16.33 -11.60
C GLY A 564 0.16 -16.30 -12.89
N ARG A 565 -0.46 -15.90 -14.02
CA ARG A 565 0.24 -15.71 -15.30
C ARG A 565 1.26 -14.56 -15.29
N GLU A 566 1.11 -13.58 -14.39
CA GLU A 566 2.10 -12.51 -14.12
C GLU A 566 3.09 -12.87 -13.00
N GLY A 567 3.06 -14.10 -12.48
CA GLY A 567 3.89 -14.50 -11.34
C GLY A 567 3.45 -13.89 -10.00
N LEU A 568 2.19 -13.45 -9.91
CA LEU A 568 1.59 -12.90 -8.69
C LEU A 568 0.69 -13.94 -7.99
N ASN A 569 0.57 -13.83 -6.68
CA ASN A 569 -0.39 -14.61 -5.89
C ASN A 569 -1.65 -13.78 -5.60
N GLY A 570 -2.63 -13.88 -6.50
CA GLY A 570 -3.89 -13.15 -6.42
C GLY A 570 -4.90 -13.80 -5.47
N ARG A 571 -5.46 -13.00 -4.56
CA ARG A 571 -6.61 -13.36 -3.72
C ARG A 571 -7.62 -12.21 -3.60
N LEU A 572 -8.85 -12.54 -3.24
CA LEU A 572 -9.80 -11.50 -2.87
C LEU A 572 -9.47 -10.95 -1.49
N GLY A 573 -9.75 -9.67 -1.30
CA GLY A 573 -9.58 -8.99 -0.02
C GLY A 573 -10.75 -8.05 0.25
N VAL A 574 -10.59 -7.25 1.30
CA VAL A 574 -11.52 -6.18 1.66
C VAL A 574 -10.79 -4.85 1.54
N LEU A 575 -11.51 -3.84 1.11
CA LEU A 575 -10.97 -2.50 0.97
C LEU A 575 -10.80 -1.85 2.36
N ILE A 576 -9.69 -1.15 2.56
CA ILE A 576 -9.42 -0.43 3.82
C ILE A 576 -9.62 1.09 3.64
N GLU A 577 -9.53 1.60 2.41
CA GLU A 577 -9.68 3.04 2.11
C GLU A 577 -11.16 3.46 2.06
N PRO A 578 -11.68 4.23 3.05
CA PRO A 578 -13.11 4.51 3.18
C PRO A 578 -13.68 5.45 2.12
N THR A 579 -12.83 6.14 1.36
CA THR A 579 -13.24 7.13 0.36
C THR A 579 -13.52 6.54 -1.02
N ALA A 580 -13.14 5.29 -1.26
CA ALA A 580 -13.22 4.67 -2.58
C ALA A 580 -14.66 4.34 -3.01
N ALA A 581 -15.45 3.70 -2.15
CA ALA A 581 -16.86 3.42 -2.44
C ALA A 581 -17.69 4.69 -2.71
N PRO A 582 -17.61 5.75 -1.86
CA PRO A 582 -18.29 7.02 -2.14
C PRO A 582 -17.84 7.67 -3.46
N ARG A 583 -16.53 7.61 -3.78
CA ARG A 583 -16.00 8.13 -5.04
C ARG A 583 -16.61 7.39 -6.23
N CYS A 584 -16.55 6.07 -6.25
CA CYS A 584 -17.10 5.26 -7.34
C CYS A 584 -18.61 5.50 -7.50
N ALA A 585 -19.36 5.55 -6.39
CA ALA A 585 -20.79 5.87 -6.42
C ALA A 585 -21.08 7.25 -7.04
N ARG A 586 -20.28 8.26 -6.73
CA ARG A 586 -20.39 9.60 -7.32
C ARG A 586 -20.08 9.60 -8.82
N GLU A 587 -19.02 8.91 -9.26
CA GLU A 587 -18.68 8.81 -10.68
C GLU A 587 -19.75 8.05 -11.48
N ASP A 588 -20.27 6.95 -10.93
CA ASP A 588 -21.39 6.23 -11.55
C ASP A 588 -22.66 7.04 -11.57
N THR A 589 -22.96 7.79 -10.50
CA THR A 589 -24.09 8.73 -10.48
C THR A 589 -23.97 9.76 -11.61
N ALA A 590 -22.76 10.28 -11.81
CA ALA A 590 -22.48 11.25 -12.86
C ALA A 590 -22.56 10.65 -14.28
N GLN A 591 -22.22 9.37 -14.49
CA GLN A 591 -22.18 8.75 -15.83
C GLN A 591 -23.48 8.02 -16.20
N VAL A 592 -24.06 7.26 -15.26
CA VAL A 592 -25.22 6.39 -15.47
C VAL A 592 -26.53 7.19 -15.50
N PHE A 593 -26.73 8.17 -14.62
CA PHE A 593 -28.00 8.91 -14.58
C PHE A 593 -28.13 10.01 -15.65
N ARG A 594 -27.04 10.32 -16.35
CA ARG A 594 -27.10 11.11 -17.59
C ARG A 594 -27.63 10.31 -18.76
N THR A 595 -27.41 8.99 -18.80
CA THR A 595 -27.74 8.12 -19.94
C THR A 595 -28.98 7.25 -19.71
N ASN A 596 -29.33 6.95 -18.46
CA ASN A 596 -30.55 6.23 -18.09
C ASN A 596 -31.20 6.87 -16.84
N PRO A 597 -32.04 7.90 -17.03
CA PRO A 597 -32.64 8.66 -15.93
C PRO A 597 -33.56 7.83 -15.03
N ASP A 598 -34.18 6.79 -15.60
CA ASP A 598 -35.21 5.94 -14.98
C ASP A 598 -34.63 4.65 -14.35
N SER A 599 -33.30 4.52 -14.30
CA SER A 599 -32.64 3.37 -13.71
C SER A 599 -33.06 3.18 -12.25
N ALA A 600 -33.49 1.97 -11.88
CA ALA A 600 -33.85 1.61 -10.50
C ALA A 600 -32.70 1.87 -9.51
N LEU A 601 -31.45 1.77 -9.97
CA LEU A 601 -30.25 2.07 -9.20
C LEU A 601 -30.14 3.55 -8.81
N ARG A 602 -30.86 4.48 -9.48
CA ARG A 602 -30.88 5.91 -9.14
C ARG A 602 -31.48 6.19 -7.79
N VAL A 603 -32.63 5.59 -7.54
CA VAL A 603 -33.36 5.78 -6.28
C VAL A 603 -32.57 5.17 -5.13
N GLN A 604 -31.94 4.01 -5.36
CA GLN A 604 -31.14 3.32 -4.36
C GLN A 604 -29.83 4.07 -4.04
N LEU A 605 -29.08 4.50 -5.06
CA LEU A 605 -27.83 5.25 -4.86
C LEU A 605 -28.04 6.66 -4.28
N SER A 606 -29.18 7.30 -4.61
CA SER A 606 -29.54 8.61 -4.04
C SER A 606 -29.94 8.52 -2.55
N ARG A 607 -30.35 7.34 -2.07
CA ARG A 607 -30.70 7.10 -0.65
C ARG A 607 -29.48 6.73 0.19
N GLU A 608 -28.63 5.85 -0.33
CA GLU A 608 -27.51 5.27 0.44
C GLU A 608 -26.22 6.09 0.34
N GLY A 609 -26.05 6.89 -0.73
CA GLY A 609 -24.92 7.83 -0.88
C GLY A 609 -23.54 7.19 -1.14
N ALA A 610 -23.39 5.88 -0.97
CA ALA A 610 -22.17 5.11 -1.26
C ALA A 610 -22.49 3.63 -1.55
N TYR A 611 -21.52 2.90 -2.09
CA TYR A 611 -21.58 1.44 -2.20
C TYR A 611 -21.24 0.77 -0.86
N GLY A 612 -21.77 -0.44 -0.65
CA GLY A 612 -21.23 -1.35 0.34
C GLY A 612 -19.82 -1.82 -0.05
N ASP A 613 -18.92 -1.88 0.93
CA ASP A 613 -17.56 -2.39 0.77
C ASP A 613 -17.53 -3.92 0.94
N GLY A 614 -17.05 -4.65 -0.07
CA GLY A 614 -16.87 -6.09 0.04
C GLY A 614 -18.18 -6.88 0.15
N ALA A 615 -18.38 -7.57 1.27
CA ALA A 615 -19.58 -8.37 1.57
C ALA A 615 -20.47 -7.76 2.67
N THR A 616 -20.19 -6.53 3.10
CA THR A 616 -21.03 -5.86 4.09
C THR A 616 -22.40 -5.61 3.49
N LEU A 617 -23.44 -6.16 4.13
CA LEU A 617 -24.85 -5.92 3.80
C LEU A 617 -25.33 -4.69 4.59
N ASP A 618 -26.57 -4.24 4.38
CA ASP A 618 -27.12 -3.02 5.02
C ASP A 618 -26.79 -2.90 6.52
N ASP A 619 -25.85 -2.00 6.84
CA ASP A 619 -25.33 -1.80 8.20
C ASP A 619 -26.38 -1.24 9.17
N ALA A 620 -27.55 -0.81 8.68
CA ALA A 620 -28.69 -0.47 9.53
C ALA A 620 -29.33 -1.71 10.19
N LEU A 621 -29.19 -2.90 9.59
CA LEU A 621 -29.78 -4.12 10.10
C LEU A 621 -29.01 -4.68 11.30
N PRO A 622 -29.72 -5.26 12.29
CA PRO A 622 -29.10 -5.94 13.41
C PRO A 622 -28.08 -7.00 12.98
N ILE A 623 -26.99 -7.13 13.72
CA ILE A 623 -25.91 -8.05 13.36
C ILE A 623 -26.40 -9.50 13.25
N GLN A 624 -27.39 -9.89 14.06
CA GLN A 624 -27.95 -11.24 14.06
C GLN A 624 -28.63 -11.61 12.73
N ASP A 625 -29.21 -10.62 12.06
CA ASP A 625 -29.98 -10.80 10.82
C ASP A 625 -29.07 -10.90 9.59
N ARG A 626 -27.86 -10.32 9.69
CA ARG A 626 -26.85 -10.35 8.62
C ARG A 626 -25.80 -11.44 8.81
N LEU A 627 -25.63 -11.95 10.03
CA LEU A 627 -24.51 -12.81 10.42
C LEU A 627 -24.30 -13.99 9.47
N ASP A 628 -25.33 -14.80 9.21
CA ASP A 628 -25.19 -16.01 8.39
C ASP A 628 -24.90 -15.68 6.92
N ALA A 629 -25.56 -14.64 6.40
CA ALA A 629 -25.41 -14.18 5.01
C ALA A 629 -23.98 -13.69 4.75
N GLU A 630 -23.48 -12.75 5.55
CA GLU A 630 -22.11 -12.23 5.41
C GLU A 630 -21.07 -13.32 5.69
N SER A 631 -21.29 -14.17 6.71
CA SER A 631 -20.37 -15.26 7.05
C SER A 631 -20.17 -16.25 5.90
N ALA A 632 -21.20 -16.49 5.09
CA ALA A 632 -21.10 -17.39 3.93
C ALA A 632 -20.09 -16.86 2.89
N LEU A 633 -20.01 -15.53 2.74
CA LEU A 633 -19.15 -14.84 1.78
C LEU A 633 -17.70 -14.67 2.27
N HIS A 634 -17.49 -14.60 3.60
CA HIS A 634 -16.16 -14.50 4.22
C HIS A 634 -15.24 -15.70 3.89
N SER A 635 -15.83 -16.82 3.45
CA SER A 635 -15.09 -17.96 2.93
C SER A 635 -14.16 -17.60 1.77
N LEU A 636 -14.57 -16.62 0.94
CA LEU A 636 -13.92 -16.20 -0.30
C LEU A 636 -13.15 -14.86 -0.19
N LEU A 637 -13.53 -13.95 0.73
CA LEU A 637 -13.00 -12.57 0.85
C LEU A 637 -11.73 -12.42 1.71
N GLY A 638 -11.08 -13.53 2.05
CA GLY A 638 -9.82 -13.51 2.79
C GLY A 638 -9.97 -13.30 4.30
N ARG A 639 -8.85 -13.01 4.97
CA ARG A 639 -8.70 -13.11 6.43
C ARG A 639 -9.17 -11.88 7.19
N ASP A 640 -9.34 -10.76 6.51
CA ASP A 640 -9.58 -9.45 7.11
C ASP A 640 -11.04 -8.99 6.92
N ALA A 641 -11.89 -9.84 6.33
CA ALA A 641 -13.33 -9.61 6.24
C ALA A 641 -13.94 -9.57 7.65
N THR A 642 -14.63 -8.46 7.96
CA THR A 642 -15.15 -8.15 9.29
C THR A 642 -16.63 -7.92 9.21
N ILE A 643 -17.41 -8.65 10.01
CA ILE A 643 -18.81 -8.34 10.26
C ILE A 643 -18.85 -7.33 11.40
N ARG A 644 -19.51 -6.20 11.20
CA ARG A 644 -19.60 -5.12 12.18
C ARG A 644 -21.03 -5.02 12.71
N SER A 645 -21.20 -4.84 14.02
CA SER A 645 -22.51 -4.51 14.57
C SER A 645 -22.98 -3.15 14.07
N SER A 646 -24.29 -2.94 13.99
CA SER A 646 -24.83 -1.66 13.56
C SER A 646 -24.38 -0.53 14.50
N SER A 647 -24.25 0.68 13.96
CA SER A 647 -23.91 1.87 14.74
C SER A 647 -25.00 2.26 15.77
N THR A 648 -26.21 1.74 15.61
CA THR A 648 -27.36 1.94 16.51
C THR A 648 -27.52 0.80 17.52
N GLU A 649 -26.80 -0.31 17.37
CA GLU A 649 -26.83 -1.44 18.30
C GLU A 649 -25.95 -1.16 19.52
N SER A 650 -26.46 -1.55 20.69
CA SER A 650 -25.71 -1.55 21.95
C SER A 650 -25.74 -2.96 22.52
N LEU A 651 -24.68 -3.74 22.28
CA LEU A 651 -24.59 -5.13 22.70
C LEU A 651 -23.95 -5.26 24.08
N THR A 652 -24.62 -5.97 24.99
CA THR A 652 -24.10 -6.31 26.31
C THR A 652 -23.07 -7.44 26.23
N ALA A 653 -22.21 -7.57 27.25
CA ALA A 653 -21.21 -8.64 27.29
C ALA A 653 -21.80 -10.06 27.13
N PRO A 654 -22.95 -10.42 27.77
CA PRO A 654 -23.60 -11.71 27.53
C PRO A 654 -24.06 -11.93 26.08
N GLU A 655 -24.60 -10.89 25.42
CA GLU A 655 -25.04 -10.97 24.02
C GLU A 655 -23.85 -11.17 23.08
N ILE A 656 -22.74 -10.46 23.33
CA ILE A 656 -21.48 -10.65 22.58
C ILE A 656 -20.96 -12.08 22.75
N LEU A 657 -20.98 -12.62 23.97
CA LEU A 657 -20.55 -14.00 24.22
C LEU A 657 -21.42 -15.01 23.47
N GLU A 658 -22.72 -14.80 23.40
CA GLU A 658 -23.63 -15.69 22.67
C GLU A 658 -23.40 -15.60 21.15
N LEU A 659 -23.19 -14.40 20.61
CA LEU A 659 -22.79 -14.20 19.21
C LEU A 659 -21.49 -14.93 18.89
N VAL A 660 -20.44 -14.74 19.69
CA VAL A 660 -19.16 -15.41 19.51
C VAL A 660 -19.32 -16.92 19.60
N ARG A 661 -20.11 -17.43 20.57
CA ARG A 661 -20.42 -18.86 20.72
C ARG A 661 -21.05 -19.44 19.47
N ARG A 662 -22.05 -18.75 18.90
CA ARG A 662 -22.69 -19.16 17.64
C ARG A 662 -21.67 -19.24 16.51
N CYS A 663 -20.80 -18.24 16.37
CA CYS A 663 -19.83 -18.17 15.29
C CYS A 663 -18.73 -19.24 15.35
N VAL A 664 -18.30 -19.64 16.55
CA VAL A 664 -17.26 -20.68 16.71
C VAL A 664 -17.83 -22.10 16.67
N SER A 665 -19.16 -22.25 16.77
CA SER A 665 -19.82 -23.55 16.75
C SER A 665 -19.53 -24.33 15.46
N GLU A 666 -19.67 -25.66 15.49
CA GLU A 666 -19.37 -26.52 14.33
C GLU A 666 -20.40 -26.39 13.19
N ARG A 667 -21.55 -25.75 13.45
CA ARG A 667 -22.67 -25.68 12.51
C ARG A 667 -22.77 -24.28 11.90
N GLY A 668 -22.90 -24.23 10.56
CA GLY A 668 -23.16 -22.99 9.82
C GLY A 668 -21.91 -22.30 9.28
N PRO A 669 -22.10 -21.25 8.46
CA PRO A 669 -21.00 -20.45 7.92
C PRO A 669 -20.28 -19.68 9.04
N LYS A 670 -18.95 -19.57 8.93
CA LYS A 670 -18.11 -18.93 9.96
C LYS A 670 -17.55 -17.61 9.46
N PRO A 671 -17.79 -16.49 10.17
CA PRO A 671 -17.17 -15.24 9.81
C PRO A 671 -15.67 -15.27 10.08
N SER A 672 -14.90 -14.55 9.26
CA SER A 672 -13.48 -14.32 9.52
C SER A 672 -13.25 -13.52 10.81
N MET A 673 -13.94 -12.38 10.96
CA MET A 673 -13.84 -11.51 12.14
C MET A 673 -15.21 -10.89 12.50
N LEU A 674 -15.38 -10.56 13.78
CA LEU A 674 -16.55 -9.91 14.36
C LEU A 674 -16.12 -8.68 15.16
N GLU A 675 -16.65 -7.51 14.82
CA GLU A 675 -16.37 -6.23 15.47
C GLU A 675 -17.65 -5.64 16.06
N VAL A 676 -17.57 -5.23 17.32
CA VAL A 676 -18.68 -4.57 18.01
C VAL A 676 -18.47 -3.07 17.93
N ASN A 677 -19.33 -2.38 17.20
CA ASN A 677 -19.37 -0.93 17.19
C ASN A 677 -19.98 -0.43 18.50
N VAL A 678 -19.34 0.58 19.08
CA VAL A 678 -19.84 1.28 20.27
C VAL A 678 -19.94 2.75 19.94
N SER A 679 -21.12 3.34 20.11
CA SER A 679 -21.30 4.79 19.94
C SER A 679 -20.42 5.52 20.94
N SER A 680 -19.51 6.39 20.46
CA SER A 680 -18.60 7.15 21.32
C SER A 680 -18.78 8.65 21.14
N ARG A 681 -18.53 9.42 22.21
CA ARG A 681 -18.48 10.89 22.22
C ARG A 681 -17.06 11.33 22.55
N THR A 682 -16.64 12.44 21.95
CA THR A 682 -15.34 13.08 22.23
C THR A 682 -15.58 14.24 23.18
N CYS A 683 -14.90 14.28 24.32
CA CYS A 683 -14.92 15.43 25.21
C CYS A 683 -14.26 16.62 24.51
N ARG A 684 -14.91 17.78 24.52
CA ARG A 684 -14.42 19.01 23.89
C ARG A 684 -13.18 19.56 24.60
N ASP A 685 -13.12 19.41 25.92
CA ASP A 685 -12.09 20.08 26.73
C ASP A 685 -10.79 19.28 26.81
N CYS A 686 -10.85 17.94 26.80
CA CYS A 686 -9.65 17.09 26.89
C CYS A 686 -9.44 16.17 25.67
N GLY A 687 -10.36 16.19 24.69
CA GLY A 687 -10.27 15.34 23.50
C GLY A 687 -10.49 13.84 23.73
N ALA A 688 -10.76 13.42 24.97
CA ALA A 688 -10.91 12.00 25.28
C ALA A 688 -12.21 11.42 24.69
N ARG A 689 -12.12 10.26 24.04
CA ARG A 689 -13.29 9.53 23.53
C ARG A 689 -13.74 8.46 24.49
N TYR A 690 -15.04 8.43 24.80
CA TYR A 690 -15.68 7.44 25.65
C TYR A 690 -17.07 7.08 25.11
N PRO A 691 -17.69 5.99 25.59
CA PRO A 691 -19.05 5.63 25.19
C PRO A 691 -20.03 6.78 25.37
N ALA A 692 -20.94 6.92 24.43
CA ALA A 692 -21.96 7.98 24.41
C ALA A 692 -22.92 7.92 25.60
N SER A 693 -22.93 6.81 26.34
CA SER A 693 -23.74 6.59 27.55
C SER A 693 -23.24 7.35 28.79
N ARG A 694 -22.08 8.01 28.74
CA ARG A 694 -21.58 8.83 29.86
C ARG A 694 -22.01 10.29 29.74
N ASP A 695 -22.52 10.84 30.83
CA ASP A 695 -22.96 12.24 30.92
C ASP A 695 -21.78 13.22 31.07
N ALA A 696 -20.71 12.81 31.76
CA ALA A 696 -19.49 13.60 31.99
C ALA A 696 -18.22 12.83 31.59
N CYS A 697 -17.19 13.58 31.18
CA CYS A 697 -15.90 13.04 30.79
C CYS A 697 -15.17 12.44 32.00
N PRO A 698 -14.74 11.17 31.98
CA PRO A 698 -14.04 10.53 33.11
C PRO A 698 -12.65 11.11 33.42
N VAL A 699 -12.11 11.95 32.53
CA VAL A 699 -10.74 12.48 32.63
C VAL A 699 -10.74 13.89 33.23
N CYS A 700 -11.73 14.71 32.89
CA CYS A 700 -11.77 16.12 33.28
C CYS A 700 -13.13 16.58 33.82
N ASP A 701 -14.07 15.65 34.04
CA ASP A 701 -15.45 15.88 34.50
C ASP A 701 -16.29 16.84 33.63
N SER A 702 -15.78 17.22 32.46
CA SER A 702 -16.49 18.07 31.51
C SER A 702 -17.72 17.37 30.93
N THR A 703 -18.84 18.08 30.90
CA THR A 703 -20.06 17.69 30.18
C THR A 703 -20.09 18.23 28.75
N ALA A 704 -19.06 18.98 28.35
CA ALA A 704 -18.95 19.53 27.01
C ALA A 704 -18.50 18.44 26.03
N TRP A 705 -19.46 17.83 25.34
CA TRP A 705 -19.21 16.87 24.28
C TRP A 705 -19.08 17.58 22.91
N ALA A 706 -18.19 17.10 22.07
CA ALA A 706 -18.06 17.55 20.68
C ALA A 706 -19.27 17.09 19.87
N LEU A 707 -19.79 17.99 19.02
CA LEU A 707 -20.85 17.66 18.09
C LEU A 707 -20.29 16.79 16.95
N PRO A 708 -21.04 15.80 16.43
CA PRO A 708 -20.62 15.02 15.28
C PRO A 708 -20.36 15.93 14.06
N PRO A 709 -19.38 15.61 13.19
CA PRO A 709 -19.17 16.35 11.95
C PRO A 709 -20.46 16.35 11.10
N GLY A 710 -20.89 17.53 10.67
CA GLY A 710 -22.10 17.74 9.85
C GLY A 710 -23.33 18.27 10.61
N GLN A 711 -23.33 18.27 11.95
CA GLN A 711 -24.36 18.98 12.73
C GLN A 711 -23.86 20.40 13.06
N LYS A 712 -24.35 21.40 12.32
CA LYS A 712 -24.22 22.81 12.76
C LYS A 712 -25.00 22.95 14.08
N SER A 713 -24.38 23.58 15.08
CA SER A 713 -25.10 23.98 16.30
C SER A 713 -26.28 24.85 15.88
N LEU A 714 -27.51 24.43 16.22
CA LEU A 714 -28.71 25.26 16.03
C LEU A 714 -28.68 26.53 16.91
N PHE A 715 -27.68 26.65 17.79
CA PHE A 715 -27.42 27.82 18.60
C PHE A 715 -25.93 28.19 18.49
N GLN A 716 -25.59 28.99 17.49
CA GLN A 716 -24.46 29.93 17.52
C GLN A 716 -24.69 31.05 16.52
#